data_AF-A0A3S3SG53-F1
#
_entry.id   AF-A0A3S3SG53-F1
#
_cell.length_a   1.000
_cell.length_b   1.000
_cell.length_c   1.000
_cell.angle_alpha   90.00
_cell.angle_beta   90.00
_cell.angle_gamma   90.00
#
_symmetry.space_group_name_H-M   'P 1'
#
loop_
_entity.id
_entity.type
_entity.pdbx_description
1 polymer ?
#
loop_
_entity_poly.entity_id
_entity_poly.type
_entity_poly.pdbx_seq_one_letter_code
_entity_poly.pdbx_strand_id
1 'polypeptide(L)'
;MDHRYIKYINKGYYYNVASEVDQGLFKLESLPDNYALIAGEHWTNVLAKNGEQLPYQGWKIHISTTMKEAQKTLNIVSKLMIERDISFKYVKSNTELLLKDSKYGDRGSSGKFITIYPKNTDQFIELLSLLEKNLSQLKPGPYILNDKRWYHSNVYFRYGAFIPRTTWIDGKKVDAIENLQGELIEDKRVPYYYLPDFVEEPLEIIKMDKVLDQSDTTSPLDAYDIKEALHFSNGGGVYICENKSNMKVILKEGRPHAAVDAQGRDAFSRIENESATLDKLEKTKYPVKKISSFCAWEHYFIEEEYIEGDSLSEWIVKNYPFSSTQKNESYTSSCINIINQLIEAIEEIHINNVGMGDLQPANVIITPNEQVRLIDFETASTTNDSLSGLMTPGFIGNQEMNKEQSDWFALLRIAKQLFLPIGNVQDISWNMEAIHSSWIEVEFGIKAKEIIEKVESICKFHQSRPMDELLSTNGFLKQEFNLSDLKTKLRNAIIKDTKNEDRLLPGDIRQFEMESGMTNVLTGGFGIAMALHRTGGIDQKVKDWLDKQDIKDLVQLEDGLFTGKMGVATVLWELGYVEKAKSLFDSVNNFEQMEDVSIVSGLSGIGLAYLGFSYEVDDPKYLDNCLHIGELLAEKLNSNVPIITFDYDVVDKGIMTSWSGVSLYFSALYKKTRDEKWLLLSEQALEKELKLGLFDSDGLYQIDDDYRILPYLASGGSGLAIPIVEFELTSEMQKWKKEIDGISKIPKSKCFFNAGLFQGTTGILAIANLIELYTQENNLVKSALFTLNLHLLEKDDCIFVPGDSCFRLSGDIMSGSSGLLLTVHDILENRNYSWLPLLNLDKLFNSSNFNGELSNKRPELSILGG
;
A
#
# COMPACT_ATOMS: atom_id res chain seq x y z
N MET A 1 3.50 -5.13 -2.77
CA MET A 1 2.08 -5.34 -2.36
C MET A 1 1.92 -4.62 -1.04
N ASP A 2 0.89 -3.78 -0.88
CA ASP A 2 0.60 -3.15 0.40
C ASP A 2 -0.03 -4.19 1.35
N HIS A 3 0.67 -4.52 2.44
CA HIS A 3 0.24 -5.53 3.40
C HIS A 3 -0.96 -5.09 4.25
N ARG A 4 -1.32 -3.79 4.26
CA ARG A 4 -2.52 -3.30 4.97
C ARG A 4 -3.78 -3.98 4.49
N TYR A 5 -3.90 -4.23 3.18
CA TYR A 5 -5.06 -4.87 2.58
C TYR A 5 -5.41 -6.21 3.22
N ILE A 6 -4.41 -6.96 3.71
CA ILE A 6 -4.60 -8.26 4.36
C ILE A 6 -5.55 -8.15 5.58
N LYS A 7 -5.52 -7.03 6.32
CA LYS A 7 -6.40 -6.79 7.48
C LYS A 7 -7.89 -6.66 7.11
N TYR A 8 -8.18 -6.38 5.83
CA TYR A 8 -9.52 -6.08 5.34
C TYR A 8 -10.06 -7.14 4.35
N ILE A 9 -9.31 -8.23 4.15
CA ILE A 9 -9.75 -9.42 3.42
C ILE A 9 -10.70 -10.22 4.32
N ASN A 10 -11.97 -10.30 3.93
CA ASN A 10 -13.05 -10.95 4.69
C ASN A 10 -13.89 -11.87 3.78
N LYS A 11 -14.89 -12.58 4.30
CA LYS A 11 -15.72 -13.50 3.47
C LYS A 11 -16.66 -12.79 2.48
N GLY A 12 -16.86 -11.48 2.61
CA GLY A 12 -17.63 -10.67 1.68
C GLY A 12 -16.81 -10.24 0.47
N TYR A 13 -17.50 -9.75 -0.56
CA TYR A 13 -16.91 -9.31 -1.82
C TYR A 13 -16.41 -7.85 -1.80
N TYR A 14 -16.69 -7.08 -0.75
CA TYR A 14 -16.12 -5.74 -0.51
C TYR A 14 -15.06 -5.77 0.59
N TYR A 15 -14.16 -4.78 0.58
CA TYR A 15 -13.26 -4.55 1.72
C TYR A 15 -14.06 -4.20 2.96
N ASN A 16 -13.72 -4.87 4.05
CA ASN A 16 -14.34 -4.64 5.34
C ASN A 16 -13.37 -5.06 6.42
N VAL A 17 -13.42 -4.43 7.59
CA VAL A 17 -12.71 -4.93 8.76
C VAL A 17 -13.10 -6.39 8.92
N ALA A 18 -12.12 -7.29 8.92
CA ALA A 18 -12.39 -8.69 9.15
C ALA A 18 -13.23 -8.79 10.43
N SER A 19 -14.49 -9.27 10.28
CA SER A 19 -15.48 -9.36 11.37
C SER A 19 -14.78 -9.83 12.62
N GLU A 20 -14.94 -9.13 13.76
CA GLU A 20 -14.30 -9.42 15.05
C GLU A 20 -14.09 -10.92 15.25
N VAL A 21 -12.97 -11.43 14.74
CA VAL A 21 -12.36 -12.62 15.26
C VAL A 21 -12.03 -12.19 16.66
N ASP A 22 -12.47 -12.95 17.68
CA ASP A 22 -12.07 -12.72 19.06
C ASP A 22 -10.58 -12.37 19.05
N GLN A 23 -10.26 -11.08 19.22
CA GLN A 23 -8.90 -10.59 19.04
C GLN A 23 -7.99 -11.18 20.12
N GLY A 24 -8.58 -11.89 21.09
CA GLY A 24 -7.93 -12.34 22.29
C GLY A 24 -7.51 -11.13 23.10
N LEU A 25 -8.45 -10.23 23.39
CA LEU A 25 -8.19 -9.06 24.23
C LEU A 25 -7.62 -9.53 25.57
N PHE A 26 -6.44 -9.01 25.92
CA PHE A 26 -5.83 -9.34 27.20
C PHE A 26 -6.57 -8.62 28.32
N LYS A 27 -6.82 -9.35 29.42
CA LYS A 27 -7.60 -8.86 30.55
C LYS A 27 -6.73 -8.72 31.79
N LEU A 28 -6.90 -7.64 32.53
CA LEU A 28 -6.34 -7.52 33.88
C LEU A 28 -7.24 -8.28 34.87
N GLU A 29 -6.65 -9.04 35.79
CA GLU A 29 -7.40 -9.78 36.82
C GLU A 29 -8.10 -8.83 37.82
N SER A 30 -7.47 -7.71 38.14
CA SER A 30 -8.04 -6.67 38.98
C SER A 30 -7.37 -5.32 38.69
N LEU A 31 -8.14 -4.24 38.78
CA LEU A 31 -7.64 -2.87 38.68
C LEU A 31 -8.20 -2.04 39.84
N PRO A 32 -7.36 -1.59 40.78
CA PRO A 32 -7.79 -0.73 41.88
C PRO A 32 -8.32 0.65 41.41
N ASP A 33 -9.17 1.27 42.22
CA ASP A 33 -9.80 2.58 41.91
C ASP A 33 -8.79 3.72 41.70
N ASN A 34 -7.58 3.60 42.28
CA ASN A 34 -6.48 4.55 42.11
C ASN A 34 -5.74 4.39 40.77
N TYR A 35 -6.24 3.59 39.82
CA TYR A 35 -5.72 3.50 38.46
C TYR A 35 -6.74 3.94 37.40
N ALA A 36 -6.23 4.45 36.29
CA ALA A 36 -6.98 4.75 35.08
C ALA A 36 -6.53 3.81 33.95
N LEU A 37 -7.50 3.23 33.25
CA LEU A 37 -7.27 2.40 32.08
C LEU A 37 -7.67 3.16 30.81
N ILE A 38 -6.72 3.36 29.91
CA ILE A 38 -6.93 4.06 28.65
C ILE A 38 -6.63 3.09 27.51
N ALA A 39 -7.69 2.57 26.88
CA ALA A 39 -7.58 1.74 25.70
C ALA A 39 -7.31 2.61 24.47
N GLY A 40 -6.17 2.40 23.81
CA GLY A 40 -5.83 2.98 22.51
C GLY A 40 -5.91 1.95 21.40
N GLU A 41 -5.49 2.35 20.20
CA GLU A 41 -5.57 1.48 19.01
C GLU A 41 -4.72 0.22 19.12
N HIS A 42 -3.49 0.31 19.62
CA HIS A 42 -2.56 -0.84 19.73
C HIS A 42 -2.24 -1.21 21.19
N TRP A 43 -2.39 -0.26 22.11
CA TRP A 43 -1.93 -0.36 23.49
C TRP A 43 -3.06 -0.08 24.46
N THR A 44 -3.05 -0.77 25.60
CA THR A 44 -3.82 -0.38 26.79
C THR A 44 -2.87 0.22 27.81
N ASN A 45 -3.11 1.48 28.19
CA ASN A 45 -2.32 2.18 29.20
C ASN A 45 -2.98 2.03 30.57
N VAL A 46 -2.16 1.76 31.60
CA VAL A 46 -2.55 1.60 33.00
C VAL A 46 -1.79 2.65 33.80
N LEU A 47 -2.48 3.72 34.18
CA LEU A 47 -1.89 4.91 34.79
C LEU A 47 -2.31 5.05 36.26
N ALA A 48 -1.36 5.21 37.17
CA ALA A 48 -1.65 5.48 38.58
C ALA A 48 -2.19 6.92 38.73
N LYS A 49 -3.37 7.09 39.33
CA LYS A 49 -4.04 8.40 39.55
C LYS A 49 -3.39 9.23 40.65
N ASN A 50 -2.75 8.58 41.62
CA ASN A 50 -2.16 9.21 42.79
C ASN A 50 -0.62 9.29 42.74
N GLY A 51 0.00 8.90 41.61
CA GLY A 51 1.45 8.95 41.44
C GLY A 51 1.97 10.36 41.19
N GLU A 52 3.24 10.60 41.50
CA GLU A 52 3.98 11.76 40.99
C GLU A 52 3.83 11.82 39.45
N GLN A 53 3.76 13.03 38.88
CA GLN A 53 3.68 13.21 37.44
C GLN A 53 4.83 12.45 36.77
N LEU A 54 4.50 11.53 35.85
CA LEU A 54 5.50 10.71 35.17
C LEU A 54 6.58 11.62 34.55
N PRO A 55 7.87 11.27 34.69
CA PRO A 55 8.93 11.95 33.95
C PRO A 55 8.58 11.98 32.46
N TYR A 56 8.97 13.04 31.76
CA TYR A 56 8.79 13.10 30.31
C TYR A 56 9.63 12.06 29.56
N GLN A 57 10.75 11.64 30.17
CA GLN A 57 11.70 10.67 29.65
C GLN A 57 12.45 9.98 30.79
N GLY A 58 13.06 8.84 30.51
CA GLY A 58 13.89 8.11 31.46
C GLY A 58 14.22 6.70 30.99
N TRP A 59 14.72 5.89 31.92
CA TRP A 59 14.85 4.45 31.72
C TRP A 59 13.46 3.80 31.69
N LYS A 60 13.14 3.10 30.60
CA LYS A 60 11.92 2.29 30.48
C LYS A 60 12.28 0.82 30.35
N ILE A 61 11.45 -0.03 30.93
CA ILE A 61 11.61 -1.48 30.90
C ILE A 61 10.58 -2.06 29.93
N HIS A 62 11.03 -2.90 29.02
CA HIS A 62 10.18 -3.66 28.13
C HIS A 62 10.22 -5.14 28.50
N ILE A 63 9.06 -5.78 28.48
CA ILE A 63 8.91 -7.21 28.73
C ILE A 63 8.61 -7.90 27.41
N SER A 64 9.42 -8.90 27.10
CA SER A 64 9.21 -9.84 25.99
C SER A 64 8.37 -11.03 26.45
N THR A 65 7.57 -11.59 25.54
CA THR A 65 6.76 -12.78 25.83
C THR A 65 6.52 -13.58 24.55
N THR A 66 6.24 -14.87 24.69
CA THR A 66 5.61 -15.63 23.61
C THR A 66 4.09 -15.44 23.65
N MET A 67 3.44 -15.65 22.50
CA MET A 67 1.97 -15.64 22.36
C MET A 67 1.28 -16.53 23.40
N LYS A 68 1.82 -17.73 23.67
CA LYS A 68 1.23 -18.70 24.61
C LYS A 68 1.34 -18.27 26.07
N GLU A 69 2.35 -17.46 26.42
CA GLU A 69 2.57 -17.00 27.80
C GLU A 69 2.04 -15.58 28.04
N ALA A 70 1.63 -14.84 27.01
CA ALA A 70 1.32 -13.41 27.09
C ALA A 70 0.33 -13.03 28.21
N GLN A 71 -0.79 -13.75 28.36
CA GLN A 71 -1.75 -13.45 29.43
C GLN A 71 -1.18 -13.70 30.83
N LYS A 72 -0.36 -14.75 31.02
CA LYS A 72 0.30 -15.01 32.30
C LYS A 72 1.37 -13.96 32.60
N THR A 73 2.15 -13.57 31.59
CA THR A 73 3.11 -12.46 31.67
C THR A 73 2.40 -11.18 32.15
N LEU A 74 1.24 -10.86 31.57
CA LEU A 74 0.45 -9.71 31.99
C LEU A 74 -0.02 -9.83 33.43
N ASN A 75 -0.53 -10.98 33.86
CA ASN A 75 -1.00 -11.19 35.24
C ASN A 75 0.13 -10.96 36.26
N ILE A 76 1.33 -11.49 35.99
CA ILE A 76 2.49 -11.33 36.88
C ILE A 76 2.95 -9.87 36.92
N VAL A 77 3.16 -9.24 35.75
CA VAL A 77 3.70 -7.88 35.68
C VAL A 77 2.69 -6.86 36.22
N SER A 78 1.43 -6.94 35.82
CA SER A 78 0.39 -6.01 36.28
C SER A 78 0.23 -6.04 37.80
N LYS A 79 0.22 -7.22 38.42
CA LYS A 79 0.19 -7.36 39.88
C LYS A 79 1.37 -6.64 40.54
N LEU A 80 2.60 -6.88 40.06
CA LEU A 80 3.81 -6.28 40.63
C LEU A 80 3.84 -4.75 40.48
N MET A 81 3.35 -4.23 39.36
CA MET A 81 3.31 -2.78 39.08
C MET A 81 2.22 -2.09 39.90
N ILE A 82 1.04 -2.73 40.01
CA ILE A 82 -0.09 -2.22 40.80
C ILE A 82 0.26 -2.17 42.29
N GLU A 83 0.93 -3.19 42.83
CA GLU A 83 1.40 -3.23 44.23
C GLU A 83 2.44 -2.14 44.57
N ARG A 84 3.00 -1.46 43.56
CA ARG A 84 4.09 -0.47 43.70
C ARG A 84 3.73 0.91 43.17
N ASP A 85 2.48 1.14 42.79
CA ASP A 85 1.99 2.40 42.19
C ASP A 85 2.74 2.81 40.91
N ILE A 86 3.13 1.84 40.07
CA ILE A 86 3.90 2.08 38.83
C ILE A 86 2.97 2.04 37.61
N SER A 87 3.14 3.03 36.72
CA SER A 87 2.40 3.08 35.45
C SER A 87 3.06 2.19 34.40
N PHE A 88 2.25 1.54 33.58
CA PHE A 88 2.70 0.68 32.50
C PHE A 88 1.68 0.64 31.36
N LYS A 89 2.07 0.10 30.21
CA LYS A 89 1.17 -0.20 29.10
C LYS A 89 1.46 -1.58 28.53
N TYR A 90 0.46 -2.20 27.92
CA TYR A 90 0.58 -3.52 27.31
C TYR A 90 -0.11 -3.58 25.95
N VAL A 91 0.35 -4.47 25.07
CA VAL A 91 -0.29 -4.71 23.77
C VAL A 91 -1.71 -5.19 24.00
N LYS A 92 -2.70 -4.63 23.29
CA LYS A 92 -4.12 -4.83 23.64
C LYS A 92 -4.64 -6.27 23.47
N SER A 93 -4.11 -7.03 22.51
CA SER A 93 -4.71 -8.30 22.09
C SER A 93 -3.69 -9.28 21.50
N ASN A 94 -4.06 -10.56 21.44
CA ASN A 94 -3.27 -11.59 20.75
C ASN A 94 -3.04 -11.22 19.27
N THR A 95 -4.07 -10.74 18.57
CA THR A 95 -3.93 -10.33 17.16
C THR A 95 -2.90 -9.21 16.99
N GLU A 96 -2.91 -8.21 17.86
CA GLU A 96 -1.95 -7.10 17.80
C GLU A 96 -0.52 -7.56 18.12
N LEU A 97 -0.37 -8.48 19.10
CA LEU A 97 0.94 -9.06 19.42
C LEU A 97 1.49 -9.87 18.24
N LEU A 98 0.65 -10.67 17.58
CA LEU A 98 1.03 -11.41 16.37
C LEU A 98 1.43 -10.47 15.22
N LEU A 99 0.71 -9.36 15.01
CA LEU A 99 1.05 -8.40 13.95
C LEU A 99 2.41 -7.73 14.21
N LYS A 100 2.66 -7.31 15.45
CA LYS A 100 3.96 -6.75 15.88
C LYS A 100 5.12 -7.73 15.69
N ASP A 101 4.88 -9.00 16.00
CA ASP A 101 5.89 -10.06 15.91
C ASP A 101 5.93 -10.75 14.54
N SER A 102 5.09 -10.36 13.59
CA SER A 102 5.05 -10.93 12.23
C SER A 102 6.36 -10.69 11.47
N LYS A 103 6.66 -11.50 10.44
CA LYS A 103 7.91 -11.40 9.64
C LYS A 103 8.19 -9.96 9.17
N TYR A 104 7.16 -9.26 8.68
CA TYR A 104 7.27 -7.90 8.14
C TYR A 104 6.76 -6.80 9.09
N GLY A 105 6.57 -7.12 10.38
CA GLY A 105 6.23 -6.13 11.40
C GLY A 105 7.39 -5.13 11.64
N ASP A 106 7.07 -4.00 12.26
CA ASP A 106 8.10 -3.00 12.61
C ASP A 106 9.14 -3.58 13.57
N ARG A 107 10.40 -3.65 13.10
CA ARG A 107 11.55 -4.16 13.85
C ARG A 107 11.81 -3.37 15.14
N GLY A 108 11.44 -2.09 15.20
CA GLY A 108 11.61 -1.25 16.37
C GLY A 108 10.63 -1.58 17.52
N SER A 109 9.52 -2.24 17.20
CA SER A 109 8.47 -2.62 18.15
C SER A 109 8.32 -4.13 18.35
N SER A 110 8.96 -4.96 17.53
CA SER A 110 8.98 -6.41 17.66
C SER A 110 9.46 -6.87 19.04
N GLY A 111 8.72 -7.81 19.62
CA GLY A 111 8.94 -8.41 20.94
C GLY A 111 8.53 -7.55 22.14
N LYS A 112 8.08 -6.31 21.95
CA LYS A 112 7.66 -5.43 23.06
C LYS A 112 6.21 -5.70 23.43
N PHE A 113 5.99 -6.50 24.48
CA PHE A 113 4.64 -6.79 24.97
C PHE A 113 4.16 -5.81 26.05
N ILE A 114 4.98 -5.57 27.09
CA ILE A 114 4.66 -4.61 28.17
C ILE A 114 5.77 -3.56 28.23
N THR A 115 5.40 -2.30 28.43
CA THR A 115 6.33 -1.21 28.73
C THR A 115 6.03 -0.66 30.12
N ILE A 116 7.02 -0.61 30.99
CA ILE A 116 6.95 -0.13 32.36
C ILE A 116 7.72 1.19 32.46
N TYR A 117 7.18 2.14 33.24
CA TYR A 117 7.73 3.50 33.40
C TYR A 117 8.21 3.76 34.84
N PRO A 118 9.45 3.37 35.19
CA PRO A 118 10.10 3.75 36.44
C PRO A 118 10.22 5.27 36.60
N LYS A 119 10.09 5.78 37.82
CA LYS A 119 10.20 7.22 38.13
C LYS A 119 11.64 7.74 38.16
N ASN A 120 12.62 6.88 38.44
CA ASN A 120 14.03 7.22 38.53
C ASN A 120 14.92 5.97 38.35
N THR A 121 16.24 6.18 38.28
CA THR A 121 17.24 5.11 38.08
C THR A 121 17.22 4.06 39.20
N ASP A 122 17.03 4.45 40.46
CA ASP A 122 17.00 3.49 41.57
C ASP A 122 15.83 2.52 41.46
N GLN A 123 14.62 3.04 41.17
CA GLN A 123 13.44 2.21 40.95
C GLN A 123 13.61 1.34 39.70
N PHE A 124 14.24 1.89 38.65
CA PHE A 124 14.56 1.12 37.44
C PHE A 124 15.42 -0.11 37.76
N ILE A 125 16.53 0.05 38.51
CA ILE A 125 17.42 -1.05 38.88
C ILE A 125 16.72 -2.07 39.79
N GLU A 126 15.94 -1.62 40.78
CA GLU A 126 15.16 -2.52 41.66
C GLU A 126 14.22 -3.41 40.84
N LEU A 127 13.54 -2.82 39.86
CA LEU A 127 12.57 -3.52 39.02
C LEU A 127 13.22 -4.57 38.12
N LEU A 128 14.43 -4.35 37.59
CA LEU A 128 15.10 -5.33 36.73
C LEU A 128 15.26 -6.69 37.42
N SER A 129 15.82 -6.70 38.63
CA SER A 129 16.01 -7.94 39.41
C SER A 129 14.69 -8.54 39.89
N LEU A 130 13.70 -7.70 40.24
CA LEU A 130 12.38 -8.17 40.64
C LEU A 130 11.67 -8.87 39.48
N LEU A 131 11.67 -8.26 38.30
CA LEU A 131 10.99 -8.78 37.11
C LEU A 131 11.69 -10.06 36.62
N GLU A 132 13.02 -10.08 36.58
CA GLU A 132 13.80 -11.27 36.25
C GLU A 132 13.37 -12.47 37.10
N LYS A 133 13.35 -12.30 38.44
CA LYS A 133 13.00 -13.37 39.37
C LYS A 133 11.58 -13.89 39.17
N ASN A 134 10.61 -13.00 38.94
CA ASN A 134 9.20 -13.39 38.84
C ASN A 134 8.82 -13.93 37.45
N LEU A 135 9.58 -13.60 36.41
CA LEU A 135 9.34 -14.05 35.05
C LEU A 135 10.20 -15.28 34.67
N SER A 136 11.09 -15.75 35.56
CA SER A 136 12.08 -16.80 35.27
C SER A 136 11.47 -18.16 34.88
N GLN A 137 10.20 -18.42 35.21
CA GLN A 137 9.50 -19.67 34.89
C GLN A 137 8.78 -19.62 33.55
N LEU A 138 8.68 -18.44 32.93
CA LEU A 138 8.08 -18.27 31.63
C LEU A 138 9.09 -18.60 30.54
N LYS A 139 8.59 -19.05 29.39
CA LYS A 139 9.44 -19.28 28.23
C LYS A 139 10.05 -17.97 27.73
N PRO A 140 11.29 -18.00 27.21
CA PRO A 140 11.88 -16.83 26.56
C PRO A 140 11.01 -16.36 25.41
N GLY A 141 10.80 -15.05 25.32
CA GLY A 141 10.19 -14.41 24.16
C GLY A 141 11.24 -13.94 23.14
N PRO A 142 10.81 -13.31 22.03
CA PRO A 142 11.72 -12.73 21.03
C PRO A 142 12.67 -11.69 21.63
N TYR A 143 13.89 -11.63 21.10
CA TYR A 143 14.86 -10.61 21.46
C TYR A 143 14.44 -9.23 20.92
N ILE A 144 14.50 -8.20 21.77
CA ILE A 144 14.17 -6.84 21.39
C ILE A 144 15.44 -6.14 20.88
N LEU A 145 15.50 -5.85 19.58
CA LEU A 145 16.72 -5.41 18.90
C LEU A 145 17.28 -4.06 19.40
N ASN A 146 16.40 -3.12 19.75
CA ASN A 146 16.76 -1.76 20.13
C ASN A 146 16.88 -1.54 21.66
N ASP A 147 16.85 -2.63 22.43
CA ASP A 147 16.95 -2.61 23.88
C ASP A 147 18.09 -3.55 24.35
N LYS A 148 18.61 -3.31 25.55
CA LYS A 148 19.58 -4.19 26.18
C LYS A 148 18.83 -5.23 27.03
N ARG A 149 19.21 -6.51 26.93
CA ARG A 149 18.62 -7.61 27.70
C ARG A 149 19.24 -7.68 29.09
N TRP A 150 18.41 -7.74 30.12
CA TRP A 150 18.87 -8.00 31.48
C TRP A 150 19.23 -9.49 31.63
N TYR A 151 20.52 -9.81 31.65
CA TYR A 151 21.06 -11.18 31.65
C TYR A 151 20.39 -12.09 30.59
N HIS A 152 19.94 -13.29 30.98
CA HIS A 152 19.21 -14.24 30.13
C HIS A 152 17.72 -14.25 30.49
N SER A 153 17.10 -13.08 30.58
CA SER A 153 15.70 -12.93 31.00
C SER A 153 14.78 -12.34 29.91
N ASN A 154 13.48 -12.33 30.19
CA ASN A 154 12.47 -11.65 29.38
C ASN A 154 12.40 -10.12 29.62
N VAL A 155 13.37 -9.56 30.35
CA VAL A 155 13.39 -8.16 30.76
C VAL A 155 14.42 -7.41 29.91
N TYR A 156 13.97 -6.34 29.27
CA TYR A 156 14.76 -5.50 28.38
C TYR A 156 14.62 -4.04 28.80
N PHE A 157 15.58 -3.19 28.44
CA PHE A 157 15.51 -1.78 28.78
C PHE A 157 16.23 -0.88 27.78
N ARG A 158 15.77 0.37 27.73
CA ARG A 158 16.45 1.48 27.05
C ARG A 158 16.07 2.81 27.69
N TYR A 159 16.88 3.84 27.43
CA TYR A 159 16.51 5.21 27.75
C TYR A 159 15.64 5.80 26.63
N GLY A 160 14.61 6.59 26.95
CA GLY A 160 13.83 7.29 25.94
C GLY A 160 12.61 8.03 26.48
N ALA A 161 11.82 8.59 25.56
CA ALA A 161 10.59 9.32 25.91
C ALA A 161 9.53 8.40 26.55
N PHE A 162 8.82 8.94 27.54
CA PHE A 162 7.66 8.31 28.20
C PHE A 162 6.36 8.84 27.61
N ILE A 163 6.32 10.13 27.31
CA ILE A 163 5.17 10.85 26.73
C ILE A 163 5.54 11.24 25.29
N PRO A 164 4.62 11.11 24.31
CA PRO A 164 4.88 11.56 22.94
C PRO A 164 5.33 13.02 22.92
N ARG A 165 6.52 13.24 22.37
CA ARG A 165 7.12 14.54 22.11
C ARG A 165 7.74 14.45 20.73
N THR A 166 7.55 15.48 19.91
CA THR A 166 8.10 15.49 18.56
C THR A 166 8.86 16.77 18.30
N THR A 167 9.89 16.69 17.47
CA THR A 167 10.63 17.84 16.93
C THR A 167 10.80 17.67 15.42
N TRP A 168 11.24 18.73 14.74
CA TRP A 168 11.53 18.68 13.31
C TRP A 168 13.04 18.63 13.09
N ILE A 169 13.52 17.60 12.39
CA ILE A 169 14.92 17.44 12.00
C ILE A 169 14.95 17.15 10.49
N ASP A 170 15.72 17.94 9.74
CA ASP A 170 15.84 17.82 8.28
C ASP A 170 14.48 17.75 7.54
N GLY A 171 13.51 18.55 7.98
CA GLY A 171 12.16 18.60 7.40
C GLY A 171 11.26 17.41 7.76
N LYS A 172 11.69 16.50 8.64
CA LYS A 172 10.90 15.37 9.12
C LYS A 172 10.52 15.54 10.58
N LYS A 173 9.25 15.28 10.90
CA LYS A 173 8.75 15.22 12.27
C LYS A 173 9.18 13.89 12.91
N VAL A 174 9.98 13.95 13.97
CA VAL A 174 10.54 12.77 14.67
C VAL A 174 10.17 12.78 16.14
N ASP A 175 10.09 11.60 16.76
CA ASP A 175 9.95 11.46 18.22
C ASP A 175 11.20 12.00 18.93
N ALA A 176 11.04 12.65 20.08
CA ALA A 176 12.10 13.42 20.72
C ALA A 176 12.29 13.18 22.23
N ILE A 177 13.54 13.32 22.69
CA ILE A 177 13.96 13.45 24.08
C ILE A 177 14.70 14.77 24.29
N GLU A 178 14.81 15.20 25.53
CA GLU A 178 15.42 16.46 25.97
C GLU A 178 16.83 16.22 26.50
N ASN A 179 17.84 16.93 25.99
CA ASN A 179 19.22 16.85 26.48
C ASN A 179 19.42 17.68 27.77
N LEU A 180 20.65 17.72 28.31
CA LEU A 180 20.98 18.49 29.53
C LEU A 180 20.82 20.01 29.37
N GLN A 181 20.71 20.51 28.14
CA GLN A 181 20.52 21.92 27.80
C GLN A 181 19.03 22.29 27.61
N GLY A 182 18.12 21.31 27.68
CA GLY A 182 16.69 21.52 27.44
C GLY A 182 16.28 21.43 25.97
N GLU A 183 17.17 21.02 25.07
CA GLU A 183 16.90 20.93 23.63
C GLU A 183 16.29 19.58 23.27
N LEU A 184 15.26 19.59 22.43
CA LEU A 184 14.64 18.38 21.89
C LEU A 184 15.49 17.80 20.76
N ILE A 185 16.02 16.61 20.98
CA ILE A 185 16.77 15.80 20.03
C ILE A 185 16.00 14.52 19.71
N GLU A 186 16.36 13.82 18.63
CA GLU A 186 15.72 12.56 18.23
C GLU A 186 15.80 11.46 19.31
N ASP A 187 14.67 10.83 19.65
CA ASP A 187 14.62 9.52 20.33
C ASP A 187 15.02 8.43 19.33
N LYS A 188 16.32 8.24 19.11
CA LYS A 188 16.83 7.26 18.12
C LYS A 188 16.35 5.84 18.44
N ARG A 189 15.64 5.21 17.49
CA ARG A 189 15.11 3.83 17.58
C ARG A 189 15.78 2.89 16.58
N VAL A 190 17.10 2.90 16.58
CA VAL A 190 17.94 2.04 15.74
C VAL A 190 17.90 0.57 16.22
N PRO A 191 18.11 -0.44 15.35
CA PRO A 191 17.98 -1.87 15.70
C PRO A 191 19.19 -2.41 16.48
N TYR A 192 19.73 -1.61 17.39
CA TYR A 192 20.79 -1.92 18.33
C TYR A 192 20.62 -1.04 19.58
N TYR A 193 21.24 -1.42 20.69
CA TYR A 193 21.20 -0.61 21.90
C TYR A 193 21.91 0.74 21.67
N TYR A 194 21.15 1.83 21.82
CA TYR A 194 21.67 3.19 21.76
C TYR A 194 21.46 3.89 23.11
N LEU A 195 22.57 4.36 23.69
CA LEU A 195 22.56 5.18 24.89
C LEU A 195 22.85 6.63 24.50
N PRO A 196 21.94 7.59 24.77
CA PRO A 196 22.21 9.00 24.50
C PRO A 196 23.43 9.49 25.29
N ASP A 197 24.29 10.29 24.65
CA ASP A 197 25.60 10.70 25.18
C ASP A 197 25.54 11.41 26.55
N PHE A 198 24.39 11.98 26.89
CA PHE A 198 24.16 12.70 28.15
C PHE A 198 23.66 11.81 29.29
N VAL A 199 23.43 10.52 29.05
CA VAL A 199 22.91 9.57 30.03
C VAL A 199 24.07 8.69 30.51
N GLU A 200 24.33 8.70 31.82
CA GLU A 200 25.28 7.77 32.43
C GLU A 200 24.64 6.38 32.60
N GLU A 201 25.35 5.35 32.14
CA GLU A 201 24.89 3.97 32.29
C GLU A 201 25.07 3.48 33.75
N PRO A 202 24.01 2.96 34.40
CA PRO A 202 24.09 2.45 35.77
C PRO A 202 25.17 1.38 35.97
N LEU A 203 25.83 1.40 37.14
CA LEU A 203 26.92 0.47 37.46
C LEU A 203 26.50 -1.00 37.38
N GLU A 204 25.24 -1.31 37.72
CA GLU A 204 24.65 -2.64 37.65
C GLU A 204 24.59 -3.16 36.20
N ILE A 205 24.35 -2.28 35.23
CA ILE A 205 24.34 -2.63 33.81
C ILE A 205 25.77 -2.86 33.31
N ILE A 206 26.72 -2.01 33.70
CA ILE A 206 28.13 -2.20 33.36
C ILE A 206 28.67 -3.53 33.95
N LYS A 207 28.24 -3.91 35.15
CA LYS A 207 28.58 -5.21 35.76
C LYS A 207 27.97 -6.37 34.98
N MET A 208 26.71 -6.24 34.55
CA MET A 208 26.03 -7.25 33.74
C MET A 208 26.78 -7.48 32.42
N ASP A 209 27.13 -6.41 31.69
CA ASP A 209 27.86 -6.52 30.42
C ASP A 209 29.18 -7.27 30.61
N LYS A 210 29.95 -6.93 31.65
CA LYS A 210 31.20 -7.64 31.99
C LYS A 210 31.02 -9.12 32.29
N VAL A 211 29.85 -9.54 32.78
CA VAL A 211 29.56 -10.97 33.03
C VAL A 211 29.21 -11.66 31.72
N LEU A 212 28.45 -11.02 30.84
CA LEU A 212 28.02 -11.57 29.55
C LEU A 212 29.16 -11.62 28.52
N ASP A 213 30.09 -10.66 28.54
CA ASP A 213 31.22 -10.57 27.60
C ASP A 213 32.32 -11.62 27.86
N GLN A 214 32.29 -12.34 28.98
CA GLN A 214 33.31 -13.33 29.33
C GLN A 214 33.18 -14.65 28.56
N SER A 215 32.12 -14.84 27.75
CA SER A 215 31.74 -16.18 27.26
C SER A 215 32.12 -16.55 25.83
N ASP A 216 32.56 -15.66 24.93
CA ASP A 216 32.95 -16.08 23.57
C ASP A 216 33.92 -15.11 22.89
N THR A 217 35.15 -15.56 22.57
CA THR A 217 36.14 -14.74 21.83
C THR A 217 36.16 -15.01 20.33
N THR A 218 35.43 -16.03 19.84
CA THR A 218 35.43 -16.43 18.43
C THR A 218 34.06 -16.95 18.01
N SER A 219 33.48 -16.35 16.98
CA SER A 219 32.18 -16.73 16.41
C SER A 219 32.37 -17.44 15.06
N PRO A 220 31.53 -18.43 14.68
CA PRO A 220 31.50 -18.93 13.31
C PRO A 220 31.27 -17.82 12.27
N LEU A 221 30.63 -16.72 12.66
CA LEU A 221 30.42 -15.55 11.80
C LEU A 221 31.74 -14.85 11.42
N ASP A 222 32.81 -15.01 12.20
CA ASP A 222 34.15 -14.49 11.87
C ASP A 222 34.73 -15.12 10.59
N ALA A 223 34.06 -16.15 10.04
CA ALA A 223 34.41 -16.77 8.77
C ALA A 223 33.78 -16.12 7.54
N TYR A 224 32.96 -15.09 7.72
CA TYR A 224 32.21 -14.45 6.65
C TYR A 224 32.49 -12.95 6.62
N ASP A 225 32.86 -12.45 5.44
CA ASP A 225 32.91 -11.02 5.17
C ASP A 225 31.57 -10.59 4.54
N ILE A 226 30.71 -9.96 5.35
CA ILE A 226 29.37 -9.52 4.93
C ILE A 226 29.52 -8.31 4.01
N LYS A 227 29.13 -8.46 2.74
CA LYS A 227 29.22 -7.39 1.74
C LYS A 227 27.97 -6.53 1.71
N GLU A 228 26.81 -7.19 1.81
CA GLU A 228 25.51 -6.55 1.62
C GLU A 228 24.42 -7.34 2.36
N ALA A 229 23.43 -6.63 2.91
CA ALA A 229 22.21 -7.24 3.39
C ALA A 229 21.11 -7.08 2.33
N LEU A 230 20.66 -8.19 1.75
CA LEU A 230 19.63 -8.19 0.72
C LEU A 230 18.24 -7.93 1.30
N HIS A 231 17.97 -8.46 2.49
CA HIS A 231 16.68 -8.35 3.11
C HIS A 231 16.77 -8.44 4.64
N PHE A 232 15.93 -7.68 5.32
CA PHE A 232 15.74 -7.79 6.76
C PHE A 232 14.28 -7.98 7.11
N SER A 233 14.02 -8.89 8.03
CA SER A 233 12.72 -9.14 8.63
C SER A 233 12.83 -9.18 10.15
N ASN A 234 11.70 -9.27 10.86
CA ASN A 234 11.71 -9.61 12.29
C ASN A 234 12.34 -10.98 12.54
N GLY A 235 12.31 -11.88 11.56
CA GLY A 235 12.82 -13.24 11.68
C GLY A 235 14.34 -13.36 11.54
N GLY A 236 15.03 -12.32 11.06
CA GLY A 236 16.45 -12.35 10.72
C GLY A 236 16.73 -11.66 9.38
N GLY A 237 18.00 -11.68 8.95
CA GLY A 237 18.46 -11.14 7.68
C GLY A 237 18.90 -12.19 6.66
N VAL A 238 19.00 -11.74 5.41
CA VAL A 238 19.62 -12.46 4.29
C VAL A 238 20.79 -11.63 3.78
N TYR A 239 21.98 -12.21 3.76
CA TYR A 239 23.23 -11.50 3.51
C TYR A 239 23.98 -12.10 2.33
N ILE A 240 24.56 -11.25 1.48
CA ILE A 240 25.63 -11.66 0.56
C ILE A 240 26.95 -11.59 1.33
N CYS A 241 27.65 -12.71 1.36
CA CYS A 241 28.93 -12.83 2.05
C CYS A 241 30.01 -13.40 1.13
N GLU A 242 31.26 -13.18 1.51
CA GLU A 242 32.41 -13.94 1.04
C GLU A 242 32.89 -14.83 2.19
N ASN A 243 32.95 -16.14 1.99
CA ASN A 243 33.40 -17.08 3.02
C ASN A 243 34.94 -17.22 3.05
N LYS A 244 35.50 -17.96 4.01
CA LYS A 244 36.95 -18.22 4.15
C LYS A 244 37.63 -18.83 2.90
N SER A 245 36.87 -19.39 1.97
CA SER A 245 37.37 -19.92 0.70
C SER A 245 37.28 -18.89 -0.45
N ASN A 246 36.97 -17.64 -0.14
CA ASN A 246 36.70 -16.54 -1.08
C ASN A 246 35.55 -16.84 -2.06
N MET A 247 34.59 -17.67 -1.66
CA MET A 247 33.39 -17.95 -2.45
C MET A 247 32.27 -16.98 -2.06
N LYS A 248 31.56 -16.45 -3.06
CA LYS A 248 30.35 -15.65 -2.86
C LYS A 248 29.20 -16.58 -2.46
N VAL A 249 28.59 -16.32 -1.32
CA VAL A 249 27.55 -17.16 -0.71
C VAL A 249 26.40 -16.30 -0.16
N ILE A 250 25.25 -16.94 0.06
CA ILE A 250 24.13 -16.35 0.78
C ILE A 250 24.13 -16.90 2.20
N LEU A 251 24.03 -16.02 3.20
CA LEU A 251 23.85 -16.39 4.60
C LEU A 251 22.44 -15.98 5.03
N LYS A 252 21.59 -16.94 5.39
CA LYS A 252 20.25 -16.68 5.95
C LYS A 252 20.26 -16.89 7.46
N GLU A 253 19.60 -15.99 8.18
CA GLU A 253 19.54 -15.97 9.64
C GLU A 253 18.11 -16.27 10.14
N GLY A 254 17.99 -17.19 11.08
CA GLY A 254 16.77 -17.50 11.80
C GLY A 254 16.88 -17.15 13.29
N ARG A 255 16.11 -16.15 13.72
CA ARG A 255 16.04 -15.69 15.11
C ARG A 255 15.05 -16.54 15.93
N PRO A 256 15.40 -16.96 17.15
CA PRO A 256 14.49 -17.70 18.01
C PRO A 256 13.34 -16.80 18.47
N HIS A 257 12.16 -17.39 18.59
CA HIS A 257 10.93 -16.80 19.11
C HIS A 257 10.39 -15.57 18.36
N ALA A 258 11.02 -15.16 17.26
CA ALA A 258 10.62 -14.02 16.43
C ALA A 258 9.97 -14.49 15.11
N ALA A 259 9.22 -13.59 14.46
CA ALA A 259 8.51 -13.87 13.21
C ALA A 259 7.69 -15.16 13.27
N VAL A 260 6.93 -15.34 14.36
CA VAL A 260 6.17 -16.56 14.59
C VAL A 260 5.05 -16.67 13.55
N ASP A 261 5.00 -17.79 12.83
CA ASP A 261 3.94 -18.04 11.85
C ASP A 261 2.61 -18.41 12.54
N ALA A 262 1.52 -18.51 11.77
CA ALA A 262 0.20 -18.86 12.32
C ALA A 262 0.14 -20.26 12.97
N GLN A 263 1.15 -21.12 12.74
CA GLN A 263 1.26 -22.44 13.36
C GLN A 263 2.14 -22.42 14.63
N GLY A 264 2.71 -21.26 14.98
CA GLY A 264 3.55 -21.10 16.16
C GLY A 264 5.02 -21.44 15.96
N ARG A 265 5.51 -21.57 14.72
CA ARG A 265 6.93 -21.79 14.41
C ARG A 265 7.65 -20.45 14.30
N ASP A 266 8.78 -20.30 14.98
CA ASP A 266 9.64 -19.13 14.88
C ASP A 266 10.60 -19.22 13.68
N ALA A 267 11.29 -18.11 13.38
CA ALA A 267 12.24 -18.07 12.27
C ALA A 267 13.40 -19.05 12.43
N PHE A 268 13.92 -19.24 13.65
CA PHE A 268 14.92 -20.27 13.94
C PHE A 268 14.47 -21.64 13.44
N SER A 269 13.29 -22.09 13.88
CA SER A 269 12.75 -23.40 13.51
C SER A 269 12.50 -23.54 12.01
N ARG A 270 12.14 -22.44 11.32
CA ARG A 270 11.93 -22.46 9.87
C ARG A 270 13.23 -22.56 9.07
N ILE A 271 14.27 -21.83 9.46
CA ILE A 271 15.59 -21.93 8.82
C ILE A 271 16.25 -23.29 9.12
N GLU A 272 16.02 -23.87 10.31
CA GLU A 272 16.42 -25.25 10.60
C GLU A 272 15.69 -26.26 9.68
N ASN A 273 14.38 -26.08 9.48
CA ASN A 273 13.60 -26.90 8.55
C ASN A 273 14.06 -26.76 7.10
N GLU A 274 14.38 -25.53 6.66
CA GLU A 274 14.98 -25.28 5.35
C GLU A 274 16.31 -26.02 5.18
N SER A 275 17.21 -25.90 6.17
CA SER A 275 18.48 -26.63 6.19
C SER A 275 18.30 -28.14 5.97
N ALA A 276 17.35 -28.76 6.68
CA ALA A 276 17.06 -30.19 6.58
C ALA A 276 16.37 -30.56 5.26
N THR A 277 15.58 -29.65 4.69
CA THR A 277 14.93 -29.84 3.38
C THR A 277 15.94 -29.78 2.25
N LEU A 278 16.87 -28.82 2.29
CA LEU A 278 17.93 -28.69 1.28
C LEU A 278 18.91 -29.87 1.31
N ASP A 279 19.14 -30.50 2.48
CA ASP A 279 19.90 -31.76 2.56
C ASP A 279 19.23 -32.89 1.76
N LYS A 280 17.89 -33.00 1.83
CA LYS A 280 17.15 -34.00 1.04
C LYS A 280 17.23 -33.72 -0.46
N LEU A 281 17.34 -32.45 -0.83
CA LEU A 281 17.37 -31.95 -2.20
C LEU A 281 18.82 -31.72 -2.71
N GLU A 282 19.84 -32.24 -2.04
CA GLU A 282 21.25 -32.00 -2.42
C GLU A 282 21.53 -32.43 -3.88
N LYS A 283 20.91 -33.52 -4.34
CA LYS A 283 21.16 -34.13 -5.67
C LYS A 283 20.24 -33.65 -6.80
N THR A 284 19.27 -32.80 -6.50
CA THR A 284 18.31 -32.28 -7.49
C THR A 284 18.92 -31.16 -8.33
N LYS A 285 18.30 -30.76 -9.44
CA LYS A 285 18.81 -29.72 -10.32
C LYS A 285 18.37 -28.31 -9.89
N TYR A 286 17.08 -28.15 -9.57
CA TYR A 286 16.45 -26.83 -9.50
C TYR A 286 16.63 -26.08 -8.15
N PRO A 287 16.44 -26.72 -6.98
CA PRO A 287 16.64 -26.08 -5.68
C PRO A 287 18.06 -25.53 -5.47
N VAL A 288 18.16 -24.42 -4.72
CA VAL A 288 19.42 -23.89 -4.20
C VAL A 288 20.18 -24.94 -3.40
N LYS A 289 21.51 -24.92 -3.46
CA LYS A 289 22.36 -25.83 -2.70
C LYS A 289 22.78 -25.22 -1.36
N LYS A 290 22.56 -25.99 -0.29
CA LYS A 290 23.15 -25.71 1.01
C LYS A 290 24.63 -26.11 0.99
N ILE A 291 25.47 -25.22 1.50
CA ILE A 291 26.91 -25.43 1.72
C ILE A 291 27.16 -25.87 3.16
N SER A 292 26.59 -25.15 4.14
CA SER A 292 26.73 -25.46 5.56
C SER A 292 25.58 -24.89 6.40
N SER A 293 25.52 -25.26 7.68
CA SER A 293 24.61 -24.63 8.65
C SER A 293 25.24 -24.67 10.05
N PHE A 294 25.00 -23.64 10.86
CA PHE A 294 25.60 -23.53 12.19
C PHE A 294 24.77 -22.62 13.10
N CYS A 295 24.97 -22.74 14.41
CA CYS A 295 24.49 -21.75 15.37
C CYS A 295 25.60 -20.74 15.66
N ALA A 296 25.27 -19.47 15.69
CA ALA A 296 26.14 -18.43 16.22
C ALA A 296 25.32 -17.54 17.15
N TRP A 297 25.84 -17.32 18.36
CA TRP A 297 25.04 -16.79 19.48
C TRP A 297 23.74 -17.62 19.67
N GLU A 298 22.57 -16.99 19.74
CA GLU A 298 21.27 -17.65 19.92
C GLU A 298 20.56 -17.95 18.58
N HIS A 299 21.19 -17.67 17.43
CA HIS A 299 20.57 -17.74 16.11
C HIS A 299 21.04 -18.97 15.31
N TYR A 300 20.18 -19.42 14.39
CA TYR A 300 20.51 -20.46 13.43
C TYR A 300 20.83 -19.84 12.07
N PHE A 301 21.90 -20.28 11.43
CA PHE A 301 22.33 -19.81 10.13
C PHE A 301 22.44 -20.95 9.12
N ILE A 302 22.06 -20.66 7.87
CA ILE A 302 22.36 -21.52 6.72
C ILE A 302 23.19 -20.75 5.71
N GLU A 303 24.25 -21.40 5.23
CA GLU A 303 25.07 -20.94 4.13
C GLU A 303 24.62 -21.66 2.85
N GLU A 304 24.17 -20.88 1.88
CA GLU A 304 23.69 -21.34 0.58
C GLU A 304 24.62 -20.85 -0.53
N GLU A 305 24.64 -21.56 -1.65
CA GLU A 305 25.31 -21.03 -2.85
C GLU A 305 24.68 -19.71 -3.30
N TYR A 306 25.51 -18.83 -3.86
CA TYR A 306 24.99 -17.65 -4.55
C TYR A 306 24.55 -18.00 -5.97
N ILE A 307 23.33 -17.66 -6.34
CA ILE A 307 22.78 -17.85 -7.68
C ILE A 307 22.79 -16.50 -8.40
N GLU A 308 23.56 -16.40 -9.49
CA GLU A 308 23.55 -15.22 -10.35
C GLU A 308 22.28 -15.20 -11.20
N GLY A 309 21.49 -14.14 -11.08
CA GLY A 309 20.25 -13.95 -11.82
C GLY A 309 19.34 -12.93 -11.16
N ASP A 310 18.20 -12.69 -11.80
CA ASP A 310 17.11 -11.88 -11.27
C ASP A 310 16.05 -12.79 -10.64
N SER A 311 15.34 -12.33 -9.61
CA SER A 311 14.08 -12.98 -9.25
C SER A 311 13.10 -12.94 -10.42
N LEU A 312 12.17 -13.89 -10.51
CA LEU A 312 11.18 -13.90 -11.59
C LEU A 312 10.31 -12.64 -11.54
N SER A 313 10.07 -12.07 -10.35
CA SER A 313 9.46 -10.75 -10.17
C SER A 313 10.21 -9.65 -10.93
N GLU A 314 11.52 -9.55 -10.72
CA GLU A 314 12.37 -8.54 -11.40
C GLU A 314 12.50 -8.84 -12.89
N TRP A 315 12.61 -10.12 -13.27
CA TRP A 315 12.68 -10.55 -14.65
C TRP A 315 11.42 -10.13 -15.43
N ILE A 316 10.22 -10.29 -14.85
CA ILE A 316 8.97 -9.81 -15.46
C ILE A 316 9.02 -8.29 -15.66
N VAL A 317 9.40 -7.52 -14.63
CA VAL A 317 9.48 -6.05 -14.73
C VAL A 317 10.43 -5.60 -15.84
N LYS A 318 11.59 -6.26 -15.98
CA LYS A 318 12.61 -5.91 -16.99
C LYS A 318 12.25 -6.35 -18.41
N ASN A 319 11.56 -7.48 -18.58
CA ASN A 319 11.39 -8.12 -19.89
C ASN A 319 9.96 -8.05 -20.44
N TYR A 320 8.95 -7.72 -19.63
CA TYR A 320 7.56 -7.71 -20.08
C TYR A 320 7.35 -6.65 -21.18
N PRO A 321 6.77 -7.02 -22.34
CA PRO A 321 6.61 -6.11 -23.46
C PRO A 321 5.40 -5.20 -23.24
N PHE A 322 5.53 -4.18 -22.38
CA PHE A 322 4.41 -3.29 -22.04
C PHE A 322 3.84 -2.55 -23.27
N SER A 323 4.70 -2.23 -24.24
CA SER A 323 4.30 -1.59 -25.49
C SER A 323 3.53 -2.56 -26.42
N SER A 324 2.42 -2.11 -26.99
CA SER A 324 1.64 -2.88 -27.98
C SER A 324 2.34 -3.03 -29.32
N THR A 325 3.37 -2.23 -29.63
CA THR A 325 4.12 -2.34 -30.89
C THR A 325 5.26 -3.35 -30.84
N GLN A 326 5.63 -3.83 -29.65
CA GLN A 326 6.70 -4.82 -29.50
C GLN A 326 6.23 -6.22 -29.93
N LYS A 327 7.09 -6.94 -30.66
CA LYS A 327 6.82 -8.33 -31.06
C LYS A 327 6.94 -9.25 -29.85
N ASN A 328 5.88 -9.98 -29.55
CA ASN A 328 5.81 -10.83 -28.37
C ASN A 328 6.46 -12.20 -28.54
N GLU A 329 6.85 -12.59 -29.77
CA GLU A 329 7.34 -13.96 -30.06
C GLU A 329 8.52 -14.41 -29.18
N SER A 330 9.51 -13.53 -28.97
CA SER A 330 10.68 -13.84 -28.13
C SER A 330 10.26 -13.98 -26.67
N TYR A 331 9.49 -13.03 -26.15
CA TYR A 331 9.02 -13.04 -24.77
C TYR A 331 8.13 -14.27 -24.48
N THR A 332 7.20 -14.58 -25.37
CA THR A 332 6.35 -15.78 -25.29
C THR A 332 7.20 -17.05 -25.26
N SER A 333 8.27 -17.12 -26.06
CA SER A 333 9.18 -18.27 -26.08
C SER A 333 9.93 -18.43 -24.75
N SER A 334 10.44 -17.33 -24.18
CA SER A 334 11.09 -17.33 -22.86
C SER A 334 10.10 -17.73 -21.75
N CYS A 335 8.86 -17.21 -21.75
CA CYS A 335 7.84 -17.60 -20.79
C CYS A 335 7.52 -19.10 -20.86
N ILE A 336 7.35 -19.64 -22.07
CA ILE A 336 7.11 -21.08 -22.27
C ILE A 336 8.30 -21.91 -21.76
N ASN A 337 9.53 -21.46 -22.00
CA ASN A 337 10.75 -22.11 -21.49
C ASN A 337 10.76 -22.13 -19.95
N ILE A 338 10.52 -20.98 -19.32
CA ILE A 338 10.48 -20.84 -17.86
C ILE A 338 9.38 -21.73 -17.25
N ILE A 339 8.15 -21.72 -17.80
CA ILE A 339 7.04 -22.53 -17.29
C ILE A 339 7.37 -24.02 -17.40
N ASN A 340 7.97 -24.49 -18.50
CA ASN A 340 8.35 -25.90 -18.62
C ASN A 340 9.42 -26.31 -17.59
N GLN A 341 10.43 -25.47 -17.36
CA GLN A 341 11.42 -25.71 -16.31
C GLN A 341 10.80 -25.71 -14.90
N LEU A 342 9.81 -24.86 -14.64
CA LEU A 342 9.08 -24.88 -13.37
C LEU A 342 8.23 -26.14 -13.19
N ILE A 343 7.60 -26.66 -14.25
CA ILE A 343 6.93 -27.97 -14.21
C ILE A 343 7.93 -29.05 -13.80
N GLU A 344 9.09 -29.10 -14.46
CA GLU A 344 10.15 -30.07 -14.13
C GLU A 344 10.67 -29.89 -12.69
N ALA A 345 10.81 -28.66 -12.23
CA ALA A 345 11.28 -28.35 -10.89
C ALA A 345 10.30 -28.83 -9.81
N ILE A 346 9.01 -28.63 -10.00
CA ILE A 346 7.96 -29.08 -9.08
C ILE A 346 7.89 -30.62 -9.06
N GLU A 347 7.91 -31.27 -10.22
CA GLU A 347 7.97 -32.73 -10.31
C GLU A 347 9.18 -33.29 -9.55
N GLU A 348 10.36 -32.67 -9.72
CA GLU A 348 11.61 -33.10 -9.09
C GLU A 348 11.55 -33.02 -7.55
N ILE A 349 11.01 -31.92 -6.98
CA ILE A 349 10.88 -31.80 -5.52
C ILE A 349 9.80 -32.73 -4.96
N HIS A 350 8.68 -32.92 -5.68
CA HIS A 350 7.58 -33.80 -5.26
C HIS A 350 7.98 -35.27 -5.25
N ILE A 351 8.80 -35.73 -6.21
CA ILE A 351 9.37 -37.09 -6.22
C ILE A 351 10.22 -37.36 -4.97
N ASN A 352 10.85 -36.32 -4.41
CA ASN A 352 11.60 -36.40 -3.16
C ASN A 352 10.73 -36.21 -1.90
N ASN A 353 9.39 -36.26 -2.06
CA ASN A 353 8.39 -36.04 -1.01
C ASN A 353 8.54 -34.69 -0.29
N VAL A 354 8.91 -33.64 -1.05
CA VAL A 354 8.99 -32.26 -0.57
C VAL A 354 7.99 -31.42 -1.34
N GLY A 355 7.06 -30.78 -0.63
CA GLY A 355 6.23 -29.70 -1.16
C GLY A 355 6.71 -28.36 -0.62
N MET A 356 6.90 -27.37 -1.49
CA MET A 356 7.47 -26.08 -1.14
C MET A 356 6.46 -25.24 -0.34
N GLY A 357 5.26 -25.05 -0.90
CA GLY A 357 4.10 -24.43 -0.28
C GLY A 357 4.13 -22.91 -0.08
N ASP A 358 5.18 -22.24 -0.58
CA ASP A 358 5.20 -20.79 -0.83
C ASP A 358 5.90 -20.52 -2.18
N LEU A 359 5.51 -21.27 -3.22
CA LEU A 359 5.99 -21.01 -4.58
C LEU A 359 5.38 -19.69 -5.09
N GLN A 360 6.25 -18.75 -5.44
CA GLN A 360 5.88 -17.43 -5.95
C GLN A 360 7.06 -16.85 -6.77
N PRO A 361 6.85 -15.84 -7.63
CA PRO A 361 7.92 -15.30 -8.48
C PRO A 361 9.14 -14.77 -7.71
N ALA A 362 8.97 -14.26 -6.49
CA ALA A 362 10.08 -13.81 -5.66
C ALA A 362 11.01 -14.97 -5.22
N ASN A 363 10.48 -16.20 -5.17
CA ASN A 363 11.21 -17.41 -4.76
C ASN A 363 11.75 -18.22 -5.95
N VAL A 364 11.72 -17.63 -7.16
CA VAL A 364 12.24 -18.22 -8.39
C VAL A 364 13.31 -17.29 -8.94
N ILE A 365 14.55 -17.78 -9.12
CA ILE A 365 15.63 -17.03 -9.77
C ILE A 365 15.76 -17.46 -11.23
N ILE A 366 15.86 -16.49 -12.14
CA ILE A 366 16.15 -16.67 -13.56
C ILE A 366 17.59 -16.23 -13.82
N THR A 367 18.44 -17.20 -14.14
CA THR A 367 19.85 -16.93 -14.48
C THR A 367 19.97 -16.19 -15.83
N PRO A 368 21.12 -15.57 -16.14
CA PRO A 368 21.35 -14.95 -17.45
C PRO A 368 21.16 -15.86 -18.67
N ASN A 369 21.25 -17.19 -18.47
CA ASN A 369 21.01 -18.21 -19.50
C ASN A 369 19.56 -18.77 -19.45
N GLU A 370 18.62 -18.03 -18.86
CA GLU A 370 17.22 -18.41 -18.66
C GLU A 370 17.01 -19.77 -17.96
N GLN A 371 17.94 -20.17 -17.09
CA GLN A 371 17.74 -21.34 -16.23
C GLN A 371 17.00 -20.94 -14.96
N VAL A 372 15.99 -21.74 -14.59
CA VAL A 372 15.21 -21.59 -13.35
C VAL A 372 15.97 -22.19 -12.16
N ARG A 373 15.96 -21.48 -11.03
CA ARG A 373 16.40 -22.00 -9.73
C ARG A 373 15.36 -21.64 -8.66
N LEU A 374 15.11 -22.56 -7.73
CA LEU A 374 14.17 -22.34 -6.62
C LEU A 374 14.96 -21.99 -5.34
N ILE A 375 14.50 -20.96 -4.64
CA ILE A 375 15.07 -20.50 -3.37
C ILE A 375 13.97 -20.44 -2.30
N ASP A 376 14.36 -20.23 -1.04
CA ASP A 376 13.47 -20.05 0.12
C ASP A 376 12.53 -21.24 0.39
N PHE A 377 13.08 -22.28 1.01
CA PHE A 377 12.35 -23.49 1.44
C PHE A 377 11.91 -23.42 2.91
N GLU A 378 11.83 -22.24 3.52
CA GLU A 378 11.50 -22.07 4.95
C GLU A 378 10.12 -22.64 5.33
N THR A 379 9.19 -22.66 4.37
CA THR A 379 7.83 -23.20 4.56
C THR A 379 7.68 -24.64 4.08
N ALA A 380 8.72 -25.24 3.50
CA ALA A 380 8.64 -26.56 2.88
C ALA A 380 8.36 -27.66 3.90
N SER A 381 7.61 -28.67 3.48
CA SER A 381 7.29 -29.84 4.30
C SER A 381 7.00 -31.04 3.39
N THR A 382 6.35 -32.09 3.89
CA THR A 382 5.96 -33.21 3.02
C THR A 382 4.82 -32.82 2.10
N THR A 383 4.71 -33.46 0.94
CA THR A 383 3.70 -33.12 -0.09
C THR A 383 2.26 -33.24 0.42
N ASN A 384 2.02 -34.17 1.35
CA ASN A 384 0.72 -34.44 1.95
C ASN A 384 0.39 -33.56 3.17
N ASP A 385 1.34 -32.76 3.65
CA ASP A 385 1.06 -31.85 4.77
C ASP A 385 0.09 -30.75 4.33
N SER A 386 -0.71 -30.28 5.29
CA SER A 386 -1.55 -29.10 5.14
C SER A 386 -0.72 -27.84 4.87
N LEU A 387 -1.35 -26.83 4.28
CA LEU A 387 -0.73 -25.53 4.04
C LEU A 387 -0.10 -24.90 5.29
N SER A 388 0.99 -24.16 5.09
CA SER A 388 1.67 -23.41 6.14
C SER A 388 0.93 -22.12 6.51
N GLY A 389 1.26 -21.54 7.67
CA GLY A 389 0.71 -20.25 8.10
C GLY A 389 1.30 -19.01 7.40
N LEU A 390 2.47 -19.15 6.77
CA LEU A 390 3.10 -18.13 5.92
C LEU A 390 2.81 -18.49 4.46
N MET A 391 2.08 -17.63 3.77
CA MET A 391 1.77 -17.79 2.36
C MET A 391 1.56 -16.41 1.70
N THR A 392 1.78 -16.34 0.40
CA THR A 392 1.67 -15.09 -0.37
C THR A 392 0.29 -14.91 -1.04
N PRO A 393 -0.48 -13.87 -0.69
CA PRO A 393 -1.75 -13.58 -1.33
C PRO A 393 -1.65 -13.56 -2.86
N GLY A 394 -2.59 -14.21 -3.55
CA GLY A 394 -2.59 -14.33 -5.01
C GLY A 394 -1.88 -15.56 -5.59
N PHE A 395 -1.16 -16.34 -4.77
CA PHE A 395 -0.57 -17.63 -5.17
C PHE A 395 -1.16 -18.81 -4.40
N ILE A 396 -2.19 -18.56 -3.60
CA ILE A 396 -2.79 -19.53 -2.67
C ILE A 396 -4.16 -19.94 -3.20
N GLY A 397 -4.40 -21.25 -3.25
CA GLY A 397 -5.69 -21.82 -3.61
C GLY A 397 -6.59 -22.03 -2.40
N ASN A 398 -7.46 -23.04 -2.47
CA ASN A 398 -8.33 -23.42 -1.37
C ASN A 398 -7.54 -23.88 -0.12
N GLN A 399 -7.98 -23.47 1.08
CA GLN A 399 -7.25 -23.74 2.34
C GLN A 399 -7.18 -25.24 2.72
N GLU A 400 -8.04 -26.07 2.16
CA GLU A 400 -8.04 -27.53 2.41
C GLU A 400 -7.01 -28.29 1.56
N MET A 401 -6.25 -27.59 0.71
CA MET A 401 -5.20 -28.20 -0.10
C MET A 401 -4.05 -28.76 0.75
N ASN A 402 -3.37 -29.77 0.21
CA ASN A 402 -2.03 -30.14 0.68
C ASN A 402 -0.94 -29.34 -0.04
N LYS A 403 0.32 -29.51 0.35
CA LYS A 403 1.47 -28.80 -0.22
C LYS A 403 1.66 -29.07 -1.71
N GLU A 404 1.51 -30.31 -2.16
CA GLU A 404 1.60 -30.64 -3.59
C GLU A 404 0.55 -29.91 -4.42
N GLN A 405 -0.70 -29.92 -3.98
CA GLN A 405 -1.80 -29.21 -4.64
C GLN A 405 -1.55 -27.70 -4.69
N SER A 406 -0.99 -27.15 -3.61
CA SER A 406 -0.62 -25.74 -3.50
C SER A 406 0.46 -25.34 -4.49
N ASP A 407 1.51 -26.15 -4.65
CA ASP A 407 2.62 -25.85 -5.56
C ASP A 407 2.13 -25.81 -7.01
N TRP A 408 1.28 -26.77 -7.41
CA TRP A 408 0.68 -26.76 -8.75
C TRP A 408 -0.24 -25.58 -8.99
N PHE A 409 -1.04 -25.20 -8.00
CA PHE A 409 -1.88 -24.01 -8.09
C PHE A 409 -1.03 -22.73 -8.19
N ALA A 410 0.02 -22.61 -7.39
CA ALA A 410 0.95 -21.49 -7.45
C ALA A 410 1.61 -21.38 -8.83
N LEU A 411 2.01 -22.51 -9.44
CA LEU A 411 2.52 -22.51 -10.81
C LEU A 411 1.50 -21.99 -11.83
N LEU A 412 0.22 -22.34 -11.70
CA LEU A 412 -0.83 -21.78 -12.56
C LEU A 412 -0.88 -20.26 -12.45
N ARG A 413 -0.74 -19.72 -11.24
CA ARG A 413 -0.71 -18.28 -10.99
C ARG A 413 0.53 -17.61 -11.57
N ILE A 414 1.71 -18.22 -11.40
CA ILE A 414 2.96 -17.76 -12.03
C ILE A 414 2.83 -17.76 -13.56
N ALA A 415 2.32 -18.85 -14.15
CA ALA A 415 2.14 -18.98 -15.59
C ALA A 415 1.22 -17.89 -16.16
N LYS A 416 0.13 -17.56 -15.46
CA LYS A 416 -0.76 -16.46 -15.85
C LYS A 416 -0.10 -15.09 -15.66
N GLN A 417 0.57 -14.86 -14.55
CA GLN A 417 1.23 -13.58 -14.26
C GLN A 417 2.35 -13.24 -15.24
N LEU A 418 3.07 -14.24 -15.77
CA LEU A 418 4.06 -14.06 -16.84
C LEU A 418 3.47 -13.37 -18.08
N PHE A 419 2.22 -13.67 -18.43
CA PHE A 419 1.54 -13.07 -19.58
C PHE A 419 0.61 -11.92 -19.23
N LEU A 420 0.20 -11.83 -17.96
CA LEU A 420 -0.78 -10.85 -17.49
C LEU A 420 -0.46 -10.43 -16.05
N PRO A 421 0.54 -9.55 -15.83
CA PRO A 421 0.98 -9.11 -14.50
C PRO A 421 0.03 -8.07 -13.89
N ILE A 422 -1.21 -8.49 -13.59
CA ILE A 422 -2.26 -7.66 -12.99
C ILE A 422 -2.65 -8.16 -11.59
N GLY A 423 -3.43 -7.35 -10.86
CA GLY A 423 -4.02 -7.77 -9.59
C GLY A 423 -5.00 -8.94 -9.75
N ASN A 424 -5.21 -9.69 -8.67
CA ASN A 424 -5.86 -11.01 -8.71
C ASN A 424 -7.40 -10.98 -8.78
N VAL A 425 -7.97 -10.33 -9.80
CA VAL A 425 -9.42 -10.19 -9.98
C VAL A 425 -10.12 -11.56 -10.09
N GLN A 426 -9.43 -12.58 -10.58
CA GLN A 426 -9.91 -13.96 -10.68
C GLN A 426 -10.19 -14.64 -9.32
N ASP A 427 -9.67 -14.09 -8.22
CA ASP A 427 -10.02 -14.54 -6.87
C ASP A 427 -11.39 -14.01 -6.41
N ILE A 428 -11.92 -12.98 -7.08
CA ILE A 428 -13.29 -12.49 -6.85
C ILE A 428 -14.28 -13.33 -7.66
N SER A 429 -13.97 -13.57 -8.95
CA SER A 429 -14.80 -14.33 -9.89
C SER A 429 -13.96 -15.24 -10.79
N TRP A 430 -14.29 -16.53 -10.82
CA TRP A 430 -13.64 -17.52 -11.68
C TRP A 430 -13.91 -17.27 -13.16
N ASN A 431 -15.00 -16.59 -13.52
CA ASN A 431 -15.28 -16.24 -14.93
C ASN A 431 -14.19 -15.36 -15.56
N MET A 432 -13.43 -14.60 -14.75
CA MET A 432 -12.30 -13.81 -15.24
C MET A 432 -11.21 -14.67 -15.89
N GLU A 433 -11.07 -15.94 -15.50
CA GLU A 433 -10.07 -16.84 -16.08
C GLU A 433 -10.28 -17.05 -17.59
N ALA A 434 -11.54 -17.12 -18.03
CA ALA A 434 -11.86 -17.24 -19.46
C ALA A 434 -11.54 -15.94 -20.22
N ILE A 435 -11.85 -14.79 -19.62
CA ILE A 435 -11.57 -13.46 -20.20
C ILE A 435 -10.05 -13.26 -20.34
N HIS A 436 -9.29 -13.55 -19.28
CA HIS A 436 -7.84 -13.46 -19.27
C HIS A 436 -7.19 -14.40 -20.28
N SER A 437 -7.65 -15.66 -20.37
CA SER A 437 -7.15 -16.60 -21.40
C SER A 437 -7.43 -16.11 -22.83
N SER A 438 -8.62 -15.59 -23.12
CA SER A 438 -8.92 -15.00 -24.43
C SER A 438 -8.05 -13.77 -24.73
N TRP A 439 -7.82 -12.92 -23.73
CA TRP A 439 -6.96 -11.74 -23.89
C TRP A 439 -5.50 -12.14 -24.14
N ILE A 440 -4.98 -13.13 -23.41
CA ILE A 440 -3.61 -13.66 -23.60
C ILE A 440 -3.45 -14.24 -25.00
N GLU A 441 -4.46 -14.94 -25.52
CA GLU A 441 -4.45 -15.45 -26.89
C GLU A 441 -4.37 -14.33 -27.93
N VAL A 442 -5.13 -13.23 -27.74
CA VAL A 442 -5.12 -12.08 -28.65
C VAL A 442 -3.75 -11.40 -28.66
N GLU A 443 -3.14 -11.20 -27.50
CA GLU A 443 -1.90 -10.43 -27.37
C GLU A 443 -0.63 -11.25 -27.58
N PHE A 444 -0.56 -12.45 -27.00
CA PHE A 444 0.65 -13.29 -27.00
C PHE A 444 0.56 -14.52 -27.94
N GLY A 445 -0.62 -14.76 -28.52
CA GLY A 445 -0.86 -15.82 -29.48
C GLY A 445 -1.24 -17.18 -28.85
N ILE A 446 -1.65 -18.11 -29.71
CA ILE A 446 -2.19 -19.41 -29.29
C ILE A 446 -1.23 -20.24 -28.42
N LYS A 447 0.08 -20.15 -28.67
CA LYS A 447 1.10 -20.89 -27.89
C LYS A 447 1.13 -20.48 -26.41
N ALA A 448 0.87 -19.20 -26.12
CA ALA A 448 0.80 -18.71 -24.75
C ALA A 448 -0.42 -19.30 -24.00
N LYS A 449 -1.55 -19.41 -24.70
CA LYS A 449 -2.74 -20.08 -24.18
C LYS A 449 -2.51 -21.58 -23.97
N GLU A 450 -1.92 -22.27 -24.94
CA GLU A 450 -1.65 -23.72 -24.86
C GLU A 450 -0.77 -24.10 -23.65
N ILE A 451 0.25 -23.30 -23.31
CA ILE A 451 1.08 -23.58 -22.13
C ILE A 451 0.32 -23.35 -20.83
N ILE A 452 -0.58 -22.37 -20.75
CA ILE A 452 -1.44 -22.15 -19.59
C ILE A 452 -2.44 -23.32 -19.45
N GLU A 453 -3.09 -23.73 -20.53
CA GLU A 453 -4.02 -24.88 -20.56
C GLU A 453 -3.33 -26.20 -20.15
N LYS A 454 -2.04 -26.36 -20.48
CA LYS A 454 -1.22 -27.47 -20.00
C LYS A 454 -1.13 -27.44 -18.46
N VAL A 455 -0.80 -26.30 -17.85
CA VAL A 455 -0.71 -26.15 -16.39
C VAL A 455 -2.09 -26.31 -15.72
N GLU A 456 -3.15 -25.80 -16.32
CA GLU A 456 -4.53 -26.01 -15.84
C GLU A 456 -4.91 -27.50 -15.85
N SER A 457 -4.47 -28.26 -16.84
CA SER A 457 -4.69 -29.70 -16.92
C SER A 457 -3.95 -30.45 -15.82
N ILE A 458 -2.73 -30.02 -15.48
CA ILE A 458 -1.96 -30.55 -14.33
C ILE A 458 -2.70 -30.24 -13.02
N CYS A 459 -3.15 -29.00 -12.83
CA CYS A 459 -3.95 -28.63 -11.65
C CYS A 459 -5.20 -29.50 -11.49
N LYS A 460 -5.94 -29.73 -12.59
CA LYS A 460 -7.12 -30.63 -12.59
C LYS A 460 -6.75 -32.06 -12.21
N PHE A 461 -5.63 -32.58 -12.69
CA PHE A 461 -5.16 -33.93 -12.38
C PHE A 461 -4.83 -34.08 -10.88
N HIS A 462 -4.13 -33.11 -10.29
CA HIS A 462 -3.78 -33.11 -8.86
C HIS A 462 -4.91 -32.60 -7.94
N GLN A 463 -6.06 -32.20 -8.51
CA GLN A 463 -7.20 -31.63 -7.79
C GLN A 463 -6.87 -30.28 -7.11
N SER A 464 -5.91 -29.54 -7.68
CA SER A 464 -5.63 -28.17 -7.31
C SER A 464 -6.76 -27.26 -7.77
N ARG A 465 -7.42 -26.62 -6.80
CA ARG A 465 -8.56 -25.71 -6.97
C ARG A 465 -8.32 -24.32 -6.39
N PRO A 466 -8.86 -23.26 -7.02
CA PRO A 466 -8.81 -21.90 -6.50
C PRO A 466 -9.56 -21.75 -5.18
N MET A 467 -9.43 -20.58 -4.55
CA MET A 467 -10.32 -20.16 -3.46
C MET A 467 -11.79 -20.13 -3.92
N ASP A 468 -12.70 -20.22 -2.94
CA ASP A 468 -14.14 -20.11 -3.21
C ASP A 468 -14.46 -18.75 -3.85
N GLU A 469 -15.26 -18.78 -4.91
CA GLU A 469 -15.69 -17.58 -5.63
C GLU A 469 -16.52 -16.65 -4.72
N LEU A 470 -16.18 -15.36 -4.68
CA LEU A 470 -16.89 -14.35 -3.89
C LEU A 470 -18.13 -13.81 -4.62
N LEU A 471 -18.02 -13.67 -5.95
CA LEU A 471 -19.05 -13.15 -6.81
C LEU A 471 -19.05 -13.91 -8.14
N SER A 472 -20.13 -14.65 -8.42
CA SER A 472 -20.28 -15.32 -9.72
C SER A 472 -20.69 -14.33 -10.80
N THR A 473 -19.87 -14.22 -11.86
CA THR A 473 -20.07 -13.32 -13.02
C THR A 473 -20.18 -14.11 -14.31
N ASN A 474 -20.71 -13.48 -15.37
CA ASN A 474 -20.93 -14.11 -16.68
C ASN A 474 -20.48 -13.23 -17.86
N GLY A 475 -19.50 -12.35 -17.61
CA GLY A 475 -18.91 -11.50 -18.63
C GLY A 475 -18.10 -12.30 -19.66
N PHE A 476 -17.75 -11.62 -20.75
CA PHE A 476 -16.89 -12.13 -21.81
C PHE A 476 -15.98 -11.00 -22.32
N LEU A 477 -14.88 -11.35 -22.99
CA LEU A 477 -13.96 -10.38 -23.58
C LEU A 477 -14.66 -9.58 -24.69
N LYS A 478 -14.78 -8.26 -24.50
CA LYS A 478 -15.41 -7.34 -25.47
C LYS A 478 -14.34 -6.66 -26.32
N GLN A 479 -14.47 -6.77 -27.64
CA GLN A 479 -13.65 -6.01 -28.59
C GLN A 479 -14.06 -4.55 -28.67
N GLU A 480 -15.36 -4.28 -28.49
CA GLU A 480 -15.93 -2.94 -28.45
C GLU A 480 -16.99 -2.86 -27.34
N PHE A 481 -17.05 -1.72 -26.67
CA PHE A 481 -18.02 -1.47 -25.60
C PHE A 481 -19.15 -0.59 -26.11
N ASN A 482 -20.39 -0.96 -25.76
CA ASN A 482 -21.50 -0.01 -25.74
C ASN A 482 -21.37 0.85 -24.47
N LEU A 483 -20.92 2.09 -24.62
CA LEU A 483 -20.65 2.99 -23.49
C LEU A 483 -21.92 3.38 -22.72
N SER A 484 -23.06 3.48 -23.39
CA SER A 484 -24.35 3.75 -22.75
C SER A 484 -24.81 2.58 -21.88
N ASP A 485 -24.63 1.34 -22.34
CA ASP A 485 -24.87 0.12 -21.56
C ASP A 485 -23.91 0.04 -20.37
N LEU A 486 -22.61 0.28 -20.59
CA LEU A 486 -21.59 0.32 -19.54
C LEU A 486 -21.95 1.34 -18.45
N LYS A 487 -22.29 2.58 -18.82
CA LYS A 487 -22.74 3.63 -17.89
C LYS A 487 -23.95 3.16 -17.08
N THR A 488 -24.94 2.55 -17.73
CA THR A 488 -26.17 2.08 -17.09
C THR A 488 -25.86 0.97 -16.08
N LYS A 489 -25.08 -0.04 -16.47
CA LYS A 489 -24.72 -1.18 -15.61
C LYS A 489 -23.86 -0.78 -14.42
N LEU A 490 -22.91 0.15 -14.59
CA LEU A 490 -22.12 0.71 -13.48
C LEU A 490 -23.01 1.45 -12.48
N ARG A 491 -23.93 2.28 -12.99
CA ARG A 491 -24.87 3.02 -12.17
C ARG A 491 -25.82 2.09 -11.40
N ASN A 492 -26.33 1.05 -12.05
CA ASN A 492 -27.17 0.03 -11.41
C ASN A 492 -26.43 -0.66 -10.27
N ALA A 493 -25.17 -1.04 -10.48
CA ALA A 493 -24.34 -1.67 -9.44
C ALA A 493 -24.17 -0.77 -8.20
N ILE A 494 -23.86 0.52 -8.41
CA ILE A 494 -23.71 1.50 -7.33
C ILE A 494 -25.04 1.64 -6.56
N ILE A 495 -26.15 1.92 -7.25
CA ILE A 495 -27.47 2.11 -6.62
C ILE A 495 -27.93 0.85 -5.86
N LYS A 496 -27.66 -0.33 -6.40
CA LYS A 496 -28.03 -1.60 -5.77
C LYS A 496 -27.39 -1.76 -4.40
N ASP A 497 -26.10 -1.45 -4.30
CA ASP A 497 -25.30 -1.74 -3.11
C ASP A 497 -25.18 -0.54 -2.14
N THR A 498 -25.71 0.65 -2.48
CA THR A 498 -25.80 1.77 -1.53
C THR A 498 -26.70 1.45 -0.33
N LYS A 499 -26.26 1.87 0.85
CA LYS A 499 -26.96 1.69 2.14
C LYS A 499 -27.07 3.00 2.91
N ASN A 500 -28.09 3.09 3.77
CA ASN A 500 -28.29 4.21 4.68
C ASN A 500 -27.65 3.93 6.07
N GLU A 501 -26.37 3.59 6.06
CA GLU A 501 -25.50 3.29 7.21
C GLU A 501 -24.35 4.33 7.27
N ASP A 502 -23.39 4.19 8.19
CA ASP A 502 -22.27 5.14 8.29
C ASP A 502 -21.49 5.25 6.97
N ARG A 503 -21.28 4.11 6.29
CA ARG A 503 -20.72 4.04 4.93
C ARG A 503 -21.84 3.92 3.91
N LEU A 504 -21.91 4.88 2.97
CA LEU A 504 -22.91 4.86 1.89
C LEU A 504 -22.72 3.65 0.95
N LEU A 505 -21.48 3.37 0.56
CA LEU A 505 -21.10 2.21 -0.24
C LEU A 505 -19.65 1.82 0.16
N PRO A 506 -19.34 0.52 0.34
CA PRO A 506 -17.97 0.12 0.64
C PRO A 506 -17.00 0.43 -0.51
N GLY A 507 -15.82 0.92 -0.14
CA GLY A 507 -14.73 1.29 -1.05
C GLY A 507 -13.41 0.66 -0.63
N ASP A 508 -12.32 1.35 -0.94
CA ASP A 508 -10.95 1.02 -0.56
C ASP A 508 -10.75 1.01 0.96
N ILE A 509 -9.68 0.35 1.43
CA ILE A 509 -9.33 0.22 2.85
C ILE A 509 -9.12 1.58 3.53
N ARG A 510 -8.77 2.62 2.78
CA ARG A 510 -8.67 4.01 3.28
C ARG A 510 -9.95 4.55 3.89
N GLN A 511 -11.12 3.93 3.61
CA GLN A 511 -12.34 4.23 4.35
C GLN A 511 -12.21 4.00 5.87
N PHE A 512 -11.30 3.12 6.29
CA PHE A 512 -11.04 2.80 7.70
C PHE A 512 -9.76 3.45 8.24
N GLU A 513 -8.82 3.81 7.37
CA GLU A 513 -7.50 4.28 7.77
C GLU A 513 -7.39 5.80 7.83
N MET A 514 -8.26 6.51 7.08
CA MET A 514 -8.38 7.95 7.14
C MET A 514 -9.52 8.34 8.06
N GLU A 515 -9.32 9.38 8.88
CA GLU A 515 -10.36 9.90 9.79
C GLU A 515 -11.64 10.28 9.05
N SER A 516 -11.51 10.90 7.86
CA SER A 516 -12.63 11.27 6.98
C SER A 516 -12.99 10.21 5.94
N GLY A 517 -12.36 9.03 5.96
CA GLY A 517 -12.40 8.05 4.87
C GLY A 517 -13.81 7.58 4.49
N MET A 518 -14.73 7.54 5.45
CA MET A 518 -16.12 7.12 5.19
C MET A 518 -16.98 8.19 4.54
N THR A 519 -16.63 9.47 4.73
CA THR A 519 -17.47 10.60 4.33
C THR A 519 -16.89 11.35 3.13
N ASN A 520 -15.57 11.52 3.04
CA ASN A 520 -14.89 12.35 2.04
C ASN A 520 -15.20 11.98 0.57
N VAL A 521 -14.67 12.77 -0.38
CA VAL A 521 -14.91 12.53 -1.80
C VAL A 521 -14.05 11.39 -2.36
N LEU A 522 -12.84 11.23 -1.84
CA LEU A 522 -11.85 10.27 -2.33
C LEU A 522 -12.35 8.82 -2.26
N THR A 523 -12.70 8.40 -1.04
CA THR A 523 -13.10 7.03 -0.71
C THR A 523 -14.48 6.95 -0.06
N GLY A 524 -15.03 8.09 0.37
CA GLY A 524 -16.26 8.17 1.14
C GLY A 524 -17.54 8.42 0.33
N GLY A 525 -18.64 8.55 1.08
CA GLY A 525 -20.00 8.68 0.55
C GLY A 525 -20.24 9.92 -0.32
N PHE A 526 -19.56 11.04 -0.07
CA PHE A 526 -19.74 12.25 -0.89
C PHE A 526 -19.25 12.05 -2.33
N GLY A 527 -18.21 11.23 -2.55
CA GLY A 527 -17.77 10.89 -3.90
C GLY A 527 -18.81 10.06 -4.67
N ILE A 528 -19.41 9.09 -4.00
CA ILE A 528 -20.48 8.25 -4.56
C ILE A 528 -21.72 9.09 -4.89
N ALA A 529 -22.12 9.99 -3.99
CA ALA A 529 -23.25 10.90 -4.20
C ALA A 529 -23.01 11.83 -5.41
N MET A 530 -21.79 12.37 -5.54
CA MET A 530 -21.38 13.19 -6.68
C MET A 530 -21.47 12.40 -7.99
N ALA A 531 -20.92 11.18 -8.02
CA ALA A 531 -20.94 10.33 -9.20
C ALA A 531 -22.38 10.02 -9.67
N LEU A 532 -23.27 9.69 -8.73
CA LEU A 532 -24.68 9.45 -9.04
C LEU A 532 -25.38 10.72 -9.52
N HIS A 533 -25.20 11.85 -8.82
CA HIS A 533 -25.82 13.12 -9.18
C HIS A 533 -25.45 13.52 -10.62
N ARG A 534 -24.16 13.58 -10.93
CA ARG A 534 -23.63 14.02 -12.23
C ARG A 534 -24.00 13.11 -13.39
N THR A 535 -24.43 11.86 -13.13
CA THR A 535 -24.67 10.84 -14.17
C THR A 535 -26.14 10.44 -14.35
N GLY A 536 -27.06 11.07 -13.61
CA GLY A 536 -28.50 10.80 -13.72
C GLY A 536 -29.33 11.06 -12.47
N GLY A 537 -28.78 11.70 -11.43
CA GLY A 537 -29.47 12.02 -10.17
C GLY A 537 -29.19 11.04 -9.03
N ILE A 538 -29.76 11.29 -7.85
CA ILE A 538 -29.63 10.43 -6.66
C ILE A 538 -30.97 9.82 -6.28
N ASP A 539 -30.96 8.64 -5.65
CA ASP A 539 -32.17 7.99 -5.14
C ASP A 539 -32.47 8.40 -3.69
N GLN A 540 -33.59 7.89 -3.14
CA GLN A 540 -34.01 8.23 -1.78
C GLN A 540 -33.01 7.74 -0.71
N LYS A 541 -32.33 6.60 -0.92
CA LYS A 541 -31.36 6.06 0.06
C LYS A 541 -30.16 7.00 0.21
N VAL A 542 -29.63 7.47 -0.91
CA VAL A 542 -28.52 8.44 -0.93
C VAL A 542 -28.97 9.77 -0.32
N LYS A 543 -30.18 10.22 -0.63
CA LYS A 543 -30.74 11.43 -0.03
C LYS A 543 -30.86 11.32 1.49
N ASP A 544 -31.41 10.23 2.00
CA ASP A 544 -31.54 9.99 3.45
C ASP A 544 -30.16 9.95 4.13
N TRP A 545 -29.14 9.41 3.47
CA TRP A 545 -27.77 9.41 3.98
C TRP A 545 -27.17 10.81 4.07
N LEU A 546 -27.39 11.65 3.04
CA LEU A 546 -26.95 13.06 3.01
C LEU A 546 -27.65 13.89 4.11
N ASP A 547 -28.94 13.65 4.31
CA ASP A 547 -29.74 14.34 5.34
C ASP A 547 -29.24 14.05 6.76
N LYS A 548 -28.69 12.85 7.01
CA LYS A 548 -28.09 12.45 8.30
C LYS A 548 -26.76 13.14 8.61
N GLN A 549 -26.04 13.67 7.63
CA GLN A 549 -24.73 14.28 7.87
C GLN A 549 -24.88 15.61 8.63
N ASP A 550 -24.48 15.65 9.90
CA ASP A 550 -24.53 16.86 10.73
C ASP A 550 -23.41 17.82 10.34
N ILE A 551 -23.74 19.10 10.15
CA ILE A 551 -22.77 20.14 9.84
C ILE A 551 -21.69 20.24 10.92
N LYS A 552 -22.01 19.95 12.19
CA LYS A 552 -21.05 19.97 13.29
C LYS A 552 -19.91 18.98 13.12
N ASP A 553 -20.20 17.82 12.54
CA ASP A 553 -19.20 16.80 12.27
C ASP A 553 -18.42 17.17 11.00
N LEU A 554 -19.12 17.65 9.97
CA LEU A 554 -18.50 18.02 8.69
C LEU A 554 -17.50 19.17 8.81
N VAL A 555 -17.69 20.13 9.72
CA VAL A 555 -16.72 21.23 9.94
C VAL A 555 -15.43 20.76 10.63
N GLN A 556 -15.44 19.60 11.29
CA GLN A 556 -14.26 19.02 11.95
C GLN A 556 -13.39 18.20 10.99
N LEU A 557 -13.88 17.93 9.76
CA LEU A 557 -13.07 17.28 8.75
C LEU A 557 -11.87 18.16 8.37
N GLU A 558 -10.83 17.51 7.85
CA GLU A 558 -9.70 18.19 7.20
C GLU A 558 -10.16 19.14 6.09
N ASP A 559 -9.29 20.03 5.65
CA ASP A 559 -9.65 21.08 4.69
C ASP A 559 -9.57 20.64 3.21
N GLY A 560 -9.01 19.47 2.92
CA GLY A 560 -8.69 19.01 1.57
C GLY A 560 -9.84 18.94 0.55
N LEU A 561 -9.49 18.96 -0.74
CA LEU A 561 -10.45 18.84 -1.85
C LEU A 561 -11.01 17.43 -2.01
N PHE A 562 -10.18 16.40 -1.85
CA PHE A 562 -10.59 15.00 -1.94
C PHE A 562 -10.73 14.36 -0.57
N THR A 563 -9.86 14.74 0.37
CA THR A 563 -9.82 14.17 1.73
C THR A 563 -10.72 14.89 2.72
N GLY A 564 -11.24 16.08 2.38
CA GLY A 564 -11.76 17.01 3.38
C GLY A 564 -13.02 17.77 2.98
N LYS A 565 -13.33 18.78 3.79
CA LYS A 565 -14.57 19.54 3.73
C LYS A 565 -14.72 20.41 2.49
N MET A 566 -13.64 20.78 1.80
CA MET A 566 -13.76 21.59 0.56
C MET A 566 -14.40 20.79 -0.57
N GLY A 567 -14.03 19.52 -0.74
CA GLY A 567 -14.74 18.62 -1.65
C GLY A 567 -16.19 18.40 -1.26
N VAL A 568 -16.41 18.12 0.03
CA VAL A 568 -17.76 17.92 0.58
C VAL A 568 -18.64 19.15 0.37
N ALA A 569 -18.11 20.36 0.57
CA ALA A 569 -18.81 21.61 0.34
C ALA A 569 -19.24 21.78 -1.12
N THR A 570 -18.35 21.48 -2.07
CA THR A 570 -18.68 21.48 -3.50
C THR A 570 -19.81 20.51 -3.81
N VAL A 571 -19.73 19.27 -3.33
CA VAL A 571 -20.75 18.25 -3.61
C VAL A 571 -22.10 18.64 -2.98
N LEU A 572 -22.10 19.14 -1.75
CA LEU A 572 -23.30 19.64 -1.09
C LEU A 572 -23.93 20.82 -1.84
N TRP A 573 -23.12 21.72 -2.40
CA TRP A 573 -23.61 22.81 -3.24
C TRP A 573 -24.33 22.30 -4.49
N GLU A 574 -23.71 21.40 -5.25
CA GLU A 574 -24.33 20.78 -6.45
C GLU A 574 -25.65 20.08 -6.13
N LEU A 575 -25.73 19.45 -4.96
CA LEU A 575 -26.92 18.75 -4.47
C LEU A 575 -27.99 19.68 -3.86
N GLY A 576 -27.72 20.98 -3.77
CA GLY A 576 -28.68 21.99 -3.27
C GLY A 576 -28.67 22.23 -1.75
N TYR A 577 -27.71 21.67 -1.01
CA TYR A 577 -27.54 21.92 0.44
C TYR A 577 -26.72 23.21 0.69
N VAL A 578 -27.22 24.32 0.14
CA VAL A 578 -26.54 25.64 0.06
C VAL A 578 -25.99 26.12 1.40
N GLU A 579 -26.81 26.10 2.47
CA GLU A 579 -26.40 26.57 3.81
C GLU A 579 -25.26 25.73 4.42
N LYS A 580 -25.33 24.40 4.28
CA LYS A 580 -24.27 23.50 4.75
C LYS A 580 -22.99 23.74 3.98
N ALA A 581 -23.07 23.79 2.64
CA ALA A 581 -21.93 24.05 1.77
C ALA A 581 -21.22 25.37 2.11
N LYS A 582 -21.98 26.47 2.23
CA LYS A 582 -21.43 27.78 2.60
C LYS A 582 -20.75 27.77 3.96
N SER A 583 -21.35 27.10 4.94
CA SER A 583 -20.76 26.95 6.28
C SER A 583 -19.42 26.23 6.26
N LEU A 584 -19.24 25.23 5.39
CA LEU A 584 -17.97 24.54 5.21
C LEU A 584 -16.91 25.44 4.57
N PHE A 585 -17.24 26.13 3.47
CA PHE A 585 -16.34 27.11 2.83
C PHE A 585 -15.89 28.21 3.80
N ASP A 586 -16.79 28.66 4.67
CA ASP A 586 -16.52 29.72 5.66
C ASP A 586 -15.75 29.21 6.90
N SER A 587 -15.62 27.89 7.08
CA SER A 587 -14.96 27.28 8.24
C SER A 587 -13.47 27.00 8.06
N VAL A 588 -12.95 27.04 6.83
CA VAL A 588 -11.51 26.89 6.57
C VAL A 588 -10.78 28.15 7.01
N ASN A 589 -9.64 27.98 7.69
CA ASN A 589 -8.83 29.08 8.19
C ASN A 589 -7.35 28.66 8.26
N ASN A 590 -6.46 29.62 8.56
CA ASN A 590 -5.02 29.39 8.81
C ASN A 590 -4.23 28.74 7.66
N PHE A 591 -4.45 29.19 6.42
CA PHE A 591 -3.73 28.70 5.24
C PHE A 591 -2.20 28.80 5.37
N GLU A 592 -1.71 29.78 6.13
CA GLU A 592 -0.29 30.07 6.33
C GLU A 592 0.46 28.94 7.05
N GLN A 593 -0.25 28.09 7.79
CA GLN A 593 0.34 26.95 8.50
C GLN A 593 0.33 25.66 7.68
N MET A 594 -0.30 25.67 6.50
CA MET A 594 -0.40 24.50 5.64
C MET A 594 0.89 24.33 4.82
N GLU A 595 1.46 23.14 4.89
CA GLU A 595 2.67 22.78 4.12
C GLU A 595 2.35 21.97 2.86
N ASP A 596 1.21 21.28 2.84
CA ASP A 596 0.79 20.47 1.71
C ASP A 596 0.32 21.36 0.54
N VAL A 597 0.99 21.23 -0.61
CA VAL A 597 0.70 21.97 -1.85
C VAL A 597 -0.28 21.25 -2.78
N SER A 598 -0.60 19.99 -2.48
CA SER A 598 -1.30 19.04 -3.35
C SER A 598 -2.73 19.46 -3.75
N ILE A 599 -3.24 18.82 -4.79
CA ILE A 599 -4.67 18.93 -5.17
C ILE A 599 -5.53 18.11 -4.21
N VAL A 600 -5.02 16.99 -3.69
CA VAL A 600 -5.82 16.04 -2.90
C VAL A 600 -6.23 16.61 -1.54
N SER A 601 -5.25 17.04 -0.76
CA SER A 601 -5.41 17.48 0.62
C SER A 601 -4.91 18.90 0.86
N GLY A 602 -4.12 19.44 -0.06
CA GLY A 602 -3.37 20.67 0.12
C GLY A 602 -3.96 21.94 -0.50
N LEU A 603 -3.13 22.98 -0.47
CA LEU A 603 -3.45 24.35 -0.83
C LEU A 603 -3.99 24.49 -2.26
N SER A 604 -3.44 23.79 -3.26
CA SER A 604 -3.90 23.96 -4.65
C SER A 604 -5.32 23.43 -4.87
N GLY A 605 -5.69 22.32 -4.21
CA GLY A 605 -7.06 21.80 -4.23
C GLY A 605 -8.06 22.73 -3.54
N ILE A 606 -7.68 23.25 -2.38
CA ILE A 606 -8.48 24.24 -1.62
C ILE A 606 -8.67 25.52 -2.45
N GLY A 607 -7.60 26.02 -3.06
CA GLY A 607 -7.61 27.20 -3.93
C GLY A 607 -8.51 27.02 -5.15
N LEU A 608 -8.46 25.86 -5.80
CA LEU A 608 -9.34 25.50 -6.92
C LEU A 608 -10.82 25.48 -6.51
N ALA A 609 -11.15 24.91 -5.35
CA ALA A 609 -12.53 24.88 -4.85
C ALA A 609 -13.05 26.29 -4.55
N TYR A 610 -12.27 27.16 -3.90
CA TYR A 610 -12.64 28.56 -3.71
C TYR A 610 -12.82 29.29 -5.05
N LEU A 611 -11.93 29.06 -6.02
CA LEU A 611 -12.04 29.68 -7.34
C LEU A 611 -13.34 29.29 -8.04
N GLY A 612 -13.66 27.99 -8.07
CA GLY A 612 -14.90 27.46 -8.63
C GLY A 612 -16.13 28.03 -7.94
N PHE A 613 -16.09 28.16 -6.62
CA PHE A 613 -17.17 28.72 -5.82
C PHE A 613 -17.34 30.24 -5.99
N SER A 614 -16.26 30.98 -6.25
CA SER A 614 -16.29 32.43 -6.54
C SER A 614 -17.07 32.80 -7.81
N TYR A 615 -17.42 31.81 -8.65
CA TYR A 615 -18.31 32.02 -9.80
C TYR A 615 -19.79 31.85 -9.45
N GLU A 616 -20.11 31.25 -8.31
CA GLU A 616 -21.48 31.00 -7.84
C GLU A 616 -21.97 32.10 -6.89
N VAL A 617 -21.07 32.64 -6.06
CA VAL A 617 -21.40 33.60 -5.01
C VAL A 617 -20.67 34.93 -5.25
N ASP A 618 -21.43 36.01 -5.28
CA ASP A 618 -20.93 37.38 -5.37
C ASP A 618 -20.49 37.91 -3.99
N ASP A 619 -19.48 37.25 -3.41
CA ASP A 619 -18.82 37.65 -2.16
C ASP A 619 -17.30 37.66 -2.40
N PRO A 620 -16.64 38.84 -2.35
CA PRO A 620 -15.24 38.99 -2.72
C PRO A 620 -14.29 38.13 -1.88
N LYS A 621 -14.69 37.77 -0.64
CA LYS A 621 -13.85 37.00 0.28
C LYS A 621 -13.39 35.66 -0.30
N TYR A 622 -14.21 35.02 -1.15
CA TYR A 622 -13.87 33.72 -1.73
C TYR A 622 -12.79 33.85 -2.82
N LEU A 623 -12.84 34.93 -3.61
CA LEU A 623 -11.78 35.23 -4.57
C LEU A 623 -10.50 35.70 -3.85
N ASP A 624 -10.64 36.49 -2.78
CA ASP A 624 -9.50 36.94 -1.97
C ASP A 624 -8.76 35.76 -1.32
N ASN A 625 -9.50 34.79 -0.76
CA ASN A 625 -8.91 33.55 -0.23
C ASN A 625 -8.15 32.77 -1.32
N CYS A 626 -8.72 32.70 -2.52
CA CYS A 626 -8.05 32.08 -3.66
C CYS A 626 -6.74 32.81 -3.99
N LEU A 627 -6.76 34.13 -4.16
CA LEU A 627 -5.54 34.89 -4.48
C LEU A 627 -4.47 34.73 -3.39
N HIS A 628 -4.86 34.75 -2.12
CA HIS A 628 -3.95 34.53 -0.99
C HIS A 628 -3.27 33.16 -1.03
N ILE A 629 -4.02 32.10 -1.30
CA ILE A 629 -3.47 30.74 -1.50
C ILE A 629 -2.49 30.73 -2.68
N GLY A 630 -2.80 31.44 -3.77
CA GLY A 630 -1.91 31.62 -4.91
C GLY A 630 -0.55 32.22 -4.53
N GLU A 631 -0.56 33.25 -3.69
CA GLU A 631 0.69 33.87 -3.19
C GLU A 631 1.49 32.90 -2.31
N LEU A 632 0.84 32.19 -1.38
CA LEU A 632 1.50 31.19 -0.54
C LEU A 632 2.16 30.09 -1.37
N LEU A 633 1.48 29.58 -2.40
CA LEU A 633 2.03 28.58 -3.31
C LEU A 633 3.19 29.12 -4.14
N ALA A 634 3.14 30.40 -4.55
CA ALA A 634 4.25 31.05 -5.26
C ALA A 634 5.49 31.15 -4.35
N GLU A 635 5.33 31.53 -3.09
CA GLU A 635 6.42 31.57 -2.10
C GLU A 635 7.03 30.17 -1.87
N LYS A 636 6.20 29.15 -1.72
CA LYS A 636 6.64 27.76 -1.54
C LYS A 636 7.35 27.21 -2.78
N LEU A 637 6.87 27.53 -3.98
CA LEU A 637 7.52 27.15 -5.25
C LEU A 637 8.92 27.75 -5.33
N ASN A 638 9.05 29.05 -5.04
CA ASN A 638 10.33 29.77 -5.03
C ASN A 638 11.30 29.26 -3.96
N SER A 639 10.78 28.83 -2.82
CA SER A 639 11.57 28.29 -1.70
C SER A 639 11.92 26.81 -1.88
N ASN A 640 11.43 26.18 -2.95
CA ASN A 640 11.66 24.76 -3.27
C ASN A 640 11.35 23.83 -2.09
N VAL A 641 10.20 24.02 -1.44
CA VAL A 641 9.78 23.19 -0.31
C VAL A 641 9.66 21.71 -0.72
N PRO A 642 9.94 20.76 0.18
CA PRO A 642 9.71 19.35 -0.08
C PRO A 642 8.22 19.06 -0.25
N ILE A 643 7.88 18.08 -1.08
CA ILE A 643 6.50 17.61 -1.24
C ILE A 643 6.14 16.72 -0.03
N ILE A 644 4.93 16.92 0.49
CA ILE A 644 4.36 16.13 1.58
C ILE A 644 3.14 15.39 1.02
N THR A 645 3.03 14.10 1.32
CA THR A 645 1.89 13.28 0.91
C THR A 645 1.03 12.93 2.13
N PHE A 646 -0.29 12.83 1.91
CA PHE A 646 -1.27 12.49 2.96
C PHE A 646 -1.28 11.00 3.32
N ASP A 647 -0.69 10.16 2.46
CA ASP A 647 -0.58 8.71 2.63
C ASP A 647 0.80 8.28 2.17
N TYR A 648 1.41 7.40 2.94
CA TYR A 648 2.78 6.91 2.72
C TYR A 648 2.90 6.07 1.44
N ASP A 649 1.80 5.52 0.93
CA ASP A 649 1.78 4.76 -0.33
C ASP A 649 1.60 5.64 -1.57
N VAL A 650 1.37 6.94 -1.38
CA VAL A 650 1.21 7.88 -2.47
C VAL A 650 2.56 8.52 -2.79
N VAL A 651 2.92 8.52 -4.07
CA VAL A 651 4.16 9.10 -4.56
C VAL A 651 4.11 10.63 -4.52
N ASP A 652 5.25 11.24 -4.24
CA ASP A 652 5.47 12.69 -4.13
C ASP A 652 5.59 13.40 -5.49
N LYS A 653 5.11 12.75 -6.56
CA LYS A 653 5.16 13.18 -7.96
C LYS A 653 3.81 12.94 -8.63
N GLY A 654 3.48 13.77 -9.60
CA GLY A 654 2.24 13.70 -10.39
C GLY A 654 1.19 14.73 -9.99
N ILE A 655 0.10 14.74 -10.77
CA ILE A 655 -0.91 15.81 -10.75
C ILE A 655 -1.63 15.95 -9.42
N MET A 656 -1.75 14.86 -8.66
CA MET A 656 -2.54 14.84 -7.44
C MET A 656 -1.77 15.35 -6.23
N THR A 657 -0.44 15.23 -6.20
CA THR A 657 0.39 15.48 -5.01
C THR A 657 1.45 16.56 -5.19
N SER A 658 1.88 16.88 -6.41
CA SER A 658 3.06 17.71 -6.65
C SER A 658 2.76 19.02 -7.41
N TRP A 659 3.81 19.70 -7.86
CA TRP A 659 3.84 21.00 -8.54
C TRP A 659 3.03 21.03 -9.85
N SER A 660 2.78 19.88 -10.48
CA SER A 660 1.88 19.80 -11.62
C SER A 660 0.42 20.13 -11.25
N GLY A 661 -0.02 19.81 -10.03
CA GLY A 661 -1.32 20.23 -9.51
C GLY A 661 -1.39 21.72 -9.22
N VAL A 662 -0.30 22.27 -8.68
CA VAL A 662 -0.13 23.72 -8.49
C VAL A 662 -0.14 24.45 -9.83
N SER A 663 0.48 23.89 -10.87
CA SER A 663 0.44 24.44 -12.23
C SER A 663 -0.99 24.54 -12.76
N LEU A 664 -1.80 23.49 -12.60
CA LEU A 664 -3.21 23.48 -13.00
C LEU A 664 -4.01 24.59 -12.29
N TYR A 665 -3.77 24.76 -10.99
CA TYR A 665 -4.37 25.84 -10.22
C TYR A 665 -3.97 27.24 -10.71
N PHE A 666 -2.69 27.47 -10.97
CA PHE A 666 -2.21 28.76 -11.50
C PHE A 666 -2.77 29.07 -12.89
N SER A 667 -2.93 28.07 -13.77
CA SER A 667 -3.61 28.24 -15.06
C SER A 667 -5.06 28.70 -14.87
N ALA A 668 -5.80 28.11 -13.92
CA ALA A 668 -7.17 28.53 -13.61
C ALA A 668 -7.22 29.95 -13.02
N LEU A 669 -6.28 30.33 -12.15
CA LEU A 669 -6.15 31.69 -11.63
C LEU A 669 -5.92 32.72 -12.74
N TYR A 670 -5.03 32.45 -13.69
CA TYR A 670 -4.83 33.32 -14.85
C TYR A 670 -6.12 33.47 -15.66
N LYS A 671 -6.87 32.39 -15.90
CA LYS A 671 -8.13 32.46 -16.65
C LYS A 671 -9.16 33.39 -16.00
N LYS A 672 -9.24 33.42 -14.66
CA LYS A 672 -10.11 34.33 -13.90
C LYS A 672 -9.59 35.77 -13.88
N THR A 673 -8.31 35.96 -13.58
CA THR A 673 -7.74 37.27 -13.21
C THR A 673 -7.14 38.03 -14.40
N ARG A 674 -6.68 37.29 -15.42
CA ARG A 674 -5.85 37.78 -16.54
C ARG A 674 -4.53 38.41 -16.10
N ASP A 675 -4.04 38.08 -14.90
CA ASP A 675 -2.71 38.45 -14.44
C ASP A 675 -1.66 37.43 -14.92
N GLU A 676 -0.82 37.86 -15.86
CA GLU A 676 0.25 37.08 -16.48
C GLU A 676 1.22 36.44 -15.48
N LYS A 677 1.33 36.97 -14.26
CA LYS A 677 2.11 36.36 -13.18
C LYS A 677 1.73 34.89 -12.98
N TRP A 678 0.43 34.60 -12.95
CA TRP A 678 -0.07 33.24 -12.70
C TRP A 678 0.28 32.31 -13.85
N LEU A 679 0.23 32.78 -15.09
CA LEU A 679 0.62 31.97 -16.24
C LEU A 679 2.11 31.62 -16.20
N LEU A 680 2.98 32.59 -15.87
CA LEU A 680 4.41 32.35 -15.70
C LEU A 680 4.71 31.34 -14.58
N LEU A 681 4.03 31.46 -13.43
CA LEU A 681 4.20 30.52 -12.32
C LEU A 681 3.67 29.11 -12.67
N SER A 682 2.59 29.03 -13.45
CA SER A 682 2.06 27.78 -13.98
C SER A 682 3.09 27.05 -14.83
N GLU A 683 3.76 27.78 -15.73
CA GLU A 683 4.84 27.25 -16.57
C GLU A 683 6.01 26.74 -15.72
N GLN A 684 6.47 27.54 -14.74
CA GLN A 684 7.58 27.17 -13.85
C GLN A 684 7.30 25.90 -13.03
N ALA A 685 6.10 25.81 -12.45
CA ALA A 685 5.68 24.65 -11.67
C ALA A 685 5.61 23.38 -12.54
N LEU A 686 5.11 23.49 -13.77
CA LEU A 686 5.05 22.36 -14.69
C LEU A 686 6.43 21.93 -15.19
N GLU A 687 7.31 22.87 -15.56
CA GLU A 687 8.68 22.56 -15.95
C GLU A 687 9.47 21.85 -14.84
N LYS A 688 9.22 22.24 -13.59
CA LYS A 688 9.83 21.60 -12.42
C LYS A 688 9.46 20.13 -12.35
N GLU A 689 8.20 19.81 -12.58
CA GLU A 689 7.70 18.43 -12.57
C GLU A 689 8.17 17.62 -13.78
N LEU A 690 8.13 18.20 -14.98
CA LEU A 690 8.52 17.52 -16.22
C LEU A 690 10.00 17.14 -16.26
N LYS A 691 10.86 17.82 -15.49
CA LYS A 691 12.27 17.43 -15.31
C LYS A 691 12.46 16.10 -14.61
N LEU A 692 11.44 15.58 -13.92
CA LEU A 692 11.45 14.28 -13.25
C LEU A 692 11.05 13.13 -14.19
N GLY A 693 10.59 13.43 -15.41
CA GLY A 693 10.19 12.42 -16.37
C GLY A 693 11.31 11.94 -17.29
N LEU A 694 11.16 10.73 -17.80
CA LEU A 694 12.06 10.10 -18.76
C LEU A 694 11.30 9.51 -19.94
N PHE A 695 12.01 9.35 -21.05
CA PHE A 695 11.54 8.64 -22.23
C PHE A 695 12.21 7.28 -22.32
N ASP A 696 11.43 6.23 -22.55
CA ASP A 696 11.99 4.92 -22.86
C ASP A 696 12.48 4.82 -24.33
N SER A 697 12.99 3.65 -24.72
CA SER A 697 13.48 3.41 -26.07
C SER A 697 12.39 3.46 -27.15
N ASP A 698 11.12 3.26 -26.78
CA ASP A 698 9.96 3.36 -27.66
C ASP A 698 9.39 4.79 -27.69
N GLY A 699 10.00 5.72 -26.93
CA GLY A 699 9.61 7.11 -26.78
C GLY A 699 8.32 7.30 -25.99
N LEU A 700 7.97 6.37 -25.12
CA LEU A 700 6.90 6.50 -24.13
C LEU A 700 7.43 7.34 -22.95
N TYR A 701 6.62 8.28 -22.46
CA TYR A 701 7.01 9.23 -21.41
C TYR A 701 6.43 8.82 -20.06
N GLN A 702 7.27 8.70 -19.04
CA GLN A 702 6.86 8.31 -17.69
C GLN A 702 7.66 9.04 -16.60
N ILE A 703 7.14 9.03 -15.37
CA ILE A 703 7.84 9.54 -14.18
C ILE A 703 8.65 8.40 -13.55
N ASP A 704 9.91 8.71 -13.23
CA ASP A 704 10.79 7.83 -12.47
C ASP A 704 10.64 8.07 -10.97
N ASP A 705 10.35 7.01 -10.22
CA ASP A 705 10.26 7.03 -8.76
C ASP A 705 11.41 6.30 -8.08
N ASP A 706 12.60 6.34 -8.68
CA ASP A 706 13.86 5.74 -8.22
C ASP A 706 13.88 4.19 -8.17
N TYR A 707 12.71 3.56 -8.07
CA TYR A 707 12.53 2.11 -7.95
C TYR A 707 11.69 1.50 -9.08
N ARG A 708 10.82 2.29 -9.69
CA ARG A 708 9.86 1.83 -10.70
C ARG A 708 9.34 2.98 -11.54
N ILE A 709 8.77 2.65 -12.68
CA ILE A 709 8.15 3.60 -13.57
C ILE A 709 6.62 3.57 -13.43
N LEU A 710 5.98 4.73 -13.29
CA LEU A 710 4.54 4.85 -12.99
C LEU A 710 3.75 5.47 -14.13
N PRO A 711 2.82 4.73 -14.78
CA PRO A 711 2.04 5.23 -15.89
C PRO A 711 0.74 5.92 -15.47
N TYR A 712 0.41 5.97 -14.19
CA TYR A 712 -0.96 6.27 -13.72
C TYR A 712 -1.35 7.76 -13.77
N LEU A 713 -2.65 8.04 -13.59
CA LEU A 713 -3.19 9.39 -13.53
C LEU A 713 -2.68 10.14 -12.30
N ALA A 714 -2.77 9.56 -11.10
CA ALA A 714 -2.44 10.30 -9.88
C ALA A 714 -0.94 10.49 -9.66
N SER A 715 -0.20 9.38 -9.77
CA SER A 715 1.21 9.25 -9.35
C SER A 715 2.14 8.92 -10.51
N GLY A 716 1.86 9.41 -11.73
CA GLY A 716 2.58 8.96 -12.91
C GLY A 716 2.50 9.87 -14.12
N GLY A 717 3.16 9.43 -15.21
CA GLY A 717 3.33 10.21 -16.43
C GLY A 717 2.03 10.60 -17.13
N SER A 718 0.98 9.76 -17.05
CA SER A 718 -0.29 10.04 -17.73
C SER A 718 -1.00 11.28 -17.19
N GLY A 719 -0.97 11.48 -15.87
CA GLY A 719 -1.63 12.63 -15.23
C GLY A 719 -1.09 13.98 -15.68
N LEU A 720 0.18 14.02 -16.09
CA LEU A 720 0.85 15.25 -16.55
C LEU A 720 0.26 15.80 -17.84
N ALA A 721 -0.48 14.99 -18.61
CA ALA A 721 -1.23 15.50 -19.77
C ALA A 721 -2.27 16.56 -19.37
N ILE A 722 -2.85 16.49 -18.16
CA ILE A 722 -3.86 17.44 -17.68
C ILE A 722 -3.31 18.87 -17.62
N PRO A 723 -2.28 19.18 -16.82
CA PRO A 723 -1.74 20.54 -16.73
C PRO A 723 -1.03 20.97 -18.02
N ILE A 724 -0.43 20.06 -18.80
CA ILE A 724 0.14 20.40 -20.11
C ILE A 724 -0.98 20.93 -21.02
N VAL A 725 -2.02 20.13 -21.26
CA VAL A 725 -3.10 20.50 -22.18
C VAL A 725 -3.79 21.78 -21.70
N GLU A 726 -4.04 21.90 -20.40
CA GLU A 726 -4.72 23.09 -19.87
C GLU A 726 -3.85 24.36 -20.01
N PHE A 727 -2.53 24.25 -19.75
CA PHE A 727 -1.62 25.36 -19.99
C PHE A 727 -1.59 25.75 -21.46
N GLU A 728 -1.38 24.80 -22.37
CA GLU A 728 -1.22 25.08 -23.81
C GLU A 728 -2.49 25.70 -24.42
N LEU A 729 -3.67 25.25 -23.99
CA LEU A 729 -4.95 25.85 -24.39
C LEU A 729 -5.14 27.25 -23.81
N THR A 730 -4.67 27.49 -22.58
CA THR A 730 -4.82 28.76 -21.87
C THR A 730 -3.84 29.82 -22.36
N SER A 731 -2.62 29.42 -22.70
CA SER A 731 -1.55 30.29 -23.17
C SER A 731 -1.52 30.44 -24.70
N GLU A 732 -2.25 29.58 -25.42
CA GLU A 732 -2.18 29.43 -26.89
C GLU A 732 -0.75 29.10 -27.39
N MET A 733 0.04 28.39 -26.58
CA MET A 733 1.42 28.01 -26.91
C MET A 733 1.60 26.49 -26.82
N GLN A 734 2.09 25.87 -27.89
CA GLN A 734 2.45 24.44 -27.89
C GLN A 734 3.94 24.27 -27.57
N LYS A 735 4.24 23.74 -26.38
CA LYS A 735 5.61 23.64 -25.85
C LYS A 735 6.03 22.20 -25.57
N TRP A 736 5.11 21.34 -25.13
CA TRP A 736 5.41 19.97 -24.65
C TRP A 736 4.82 18.89 -25.55
N LYS A 737 4.87 19.13 -26.86
CA LYS A 737 4.38 18.19 -27.86
C LYS A 737 5.04 16.81 -27.72
N LYS A 738 6.35 16.77 -27.45
CA LYS A 738 7.10 15.51 -27.31
C LYS A 738 6.59 14.68 -26.13
N GLU A 739 6.28 15.34 -25.02
CA GLU A 739 5.74 14.73 -23.81
C GLU A 739 4.32 14.22 -24.08
N ILE A 740 3.45 15.00 -24.74
CA ILE A 740 2.10 14.54 -25.14
C ILE A 740 2.17 13.34 -26.09
N ASP A 741 3.05 13.35 -27.09
CA ASP A 741 3.27 12.23 -28.01
C ASP A 741 3.80 10.98 -27.27
N GLY A 742 4.55 11.17 -26.18
CA GLY A 742 5.03 10.09 -25.32
C GLY A 742 3.92 9.53 -24.42
N ILE A 743 3.09 10.40 -23.85
CA ILE A 743 1.95 10.01 -22.98
C ILE A 743 0.86 9.30 -23.80
N SER A 744 0.62 9.71 -25.06
CA SER A 744 -0.40 9.10 -25.93
C SER A 744 -0.15 7.61 -26.25
N LYS A 745 1.06 7.10 -25.95
CA LYS A 745 1.40 5.68 -26.07
C LYS A 745 0.93 4.85 -24.88
N ILE A 746 0.74 5.45 -23.69
CA ILE A 746 0.35 4.74 -22.47
C ILE A 746 -1.01 4.06 -22.60
N PRO A 747 -2.07 4.68 -23.16
CA PRO A 747 -3.36 4.00 -23.37
C PRO A 747 -3.31 2.74 -24.24
N LYS A 748 -2.22 2.55 -24.99
CA LYS A 748 -1.96 1.39 -25.84
C LYS A 748 -1.07 0.36 -25.14
N SER A 749 -0.74 0.53 -23.87
CA SER A 749 -0.01 -0.47 -23.10
C SER A 749 -0.91 -1.68 -22.81
N LYS A 750 -0.28 -2.85 -22.78
CA LYS A 750 -1.00 -4.13 -22.71
C LYS A 750 -1.84 -4.29 -21.44
N CYS A 751 -1.28 -3.98 -20.27
CA CYS A 751 -2.00 -4.16 -19.01
C CYS A 751 -1.56 -3.15 -17.96
N PHE A 752 -2.41 -2.99 -16.94
CA PHE A 752 -2.17 -2.19 -15.76
C PHE A 752 -2.53 -3.02 -14.53
N PHE A 753 -1.85 -2.78 -13.41
CA PHE A 753 -2.02 -3.63 -12.24
C PHE A 753 -3.42 -3.56 -11.63
N ASN A 754 -4.02 -2.37 -11.67
CA ASN A 754 -5.28 -2.02 -11.00
C ASN A 754 -6.30 -1.44 -12.01
N ALA A 755 -7.57 -1.42 -11.58
CA ALA A 755 -8.67 -0.87 -12.37
C ALA A 755 -8.97 0.61 -12.10
N GLY A 756 -8.57 1.13 -10.94
CA GLY A 756 -9.00 2.42 -10.37
C GLY A 756 -8.74 3.67 -11.22
N LEU A 757 -9.37 4.78 -10.83
CA LEU A 757 -9.22 6.08 -11.47
C LEU A 757 -7.84 6.68 -11.21
N PHE A 758 -7.35 6.60 -9.97
CA PHE A 758 -6.10 7.27 -9.60
C PHE A 758 -4.88 6.43 -9.89
N GLN A 759 -4.95 5.15 -9.58
CA GLN A 759 -3.89 4.18 -9.84
C GLN A 759 -4.44 3.01 -10.64
N GLY A 760 -4.83 3.22 -11.90
CA GLY A 760 -5.32 2.10 -12.71
C GLY A 760 -5.83 2.46 -14.10
N THR A 761 -6.42 1.46 -14.75
CA THR A 761 -6.86 1.53 -16.14
C THR A 761 -7.93 2.60 -16.37
N THR A 762 -8.79 2.88 -15.38
CA THR A 762 -9.80 3.95 -15.47
C THR A 762 -9.16 5.33 -15.59
N GLY A 763 -8.05 5.58 -14.89
CA GLY A 763 -7.27 6.81 -15.03
C GLY A 763 -6.66 6.95 -16.42
N ILE A 764 -6.11 5.86 -16.95
CA ILE A 764 -5.58 5.82 -18.32
C ILE A 764 -6.67 6.10 -19.35
N LEU A 765 -7.86 5.57 -19.15
CA LEU A 765 -9.03 5.83 -19.99
C LEU A 765 -9.45 7.31 -19.96
N ALA A 766 -9.40 7.96 -18.79
CA ALA A 766 -9.68 9.39 -18.68
C ALA A 766 -8.65 10.25 -19.44
N ILE A 767 -7.36 9.90 -19.34
CA ILE A 767 -6.29 10.59 -20.07
C ILE A 767 -6.37 10.31 -21.58
N ALA A 768 -6.73 9.10 -21.99
CA ALA A 768 -6.97 8.76 -23.38
C ALA A 768 -8.06 9.67 -24.00
N ASN A 769 -9.17 9.89 -23.28
CA ASN A 769 -10.22 10.79 -23.72
C ASN A 769 -9.74 12.24 -23.86
N LEU A 770 -8.99 12.75 -22.88
CA LEU A 770 -8.40 14.09 -22.93
C LEU A 770 -7.50 14.28 -24.15
N ILE A 771 -6.57 13.34 -24.39
CA ILE A 771 -5.62 13.44 -25.49
C ILE A 771 -6.33 13.36 -26.83
N GLU A 772 -7.28 12.42 -27.03
CA GLU A 772 -8.04 12.36 -28.29
C GLU A 772 -8.78 13.66 -28.60
N LEU A 773 -9.41 14.27 -27.58
CA LEU A 773 -10.12 15.54 -27.76
C LEU A 773 -9.15 16.70 -28.07
N TYR A 774 -7.96 16.70 -27.46
CA TYR A 774 -6.94 17.73 -27.67
C TYR A 774 -6.23 17.60 -29.03
N THR A 775 -5.75 16.41 -29.37
CA THR A 775 -4.90 16.16 -30.55
C THR A 775 -5.70 15.76 -31.79
N GLN A 776 -6.99 15.42 -31.64
CA GLN A 776 -7.83 14.79 -32.66
C GLN A 776 -7.31 13.42 -33.12
N GLU A 777 -6.42 12.79 -32.36
CA GLU A 777 -6.07 11.39 -32.56
C GLU A 777 -7.25 10.48 -32.24
N ASN A 778 -7.28 9.29 -32.86
CA ASN A 778 -8.34 8.31 -32.65
C ASN A 778 -7.75 6.97 -32.16
N ASN A 779 -8.57 6.21 -31.43
CA ASN A 779 -8.34 4.83 -30.94
C ASN A 779 -7.60 4.69 -29.60
N LEU A 780 -7.24 5.78 -28.91
CA LEU A 780 -6.68 5.69 -27.55
C LEU A 780 -7.76 5.19 -26.58
N VAL A 781 -8.97 5.74 -26.64
CA VAL A 781 -10.10 5.33 -25.79
C VAL A 781 -10.47 3.88 -26.05
N LYS A 782 -10.50 3.47 -27.33
CA LYS A 782 -10.75 2.07 -27.71
C LYS A 782 -9.71 1.12 -27.14
N SER A 783 -8.43 1.49 -27.17
CA SER A 783 -7.34 0.68 -26.62
C SER A 783 -7.45 0.55 -25.10
N ALA A 784 -7.67 1.67 -24.40
CA ALA A 784 -7.84 1.66 -22.94
C ALA A 784 -9.08 0.85 -22.49
N LEU A 785 -10.20 0.93 -23.24
CA LEU A 785 -11.39 0.11 -22.99
C LEU A 785 -11.12 -1.38 -23.21
N PHE A 786 -10.36 -1.74 -24.25
CA PHE A 786 -9.99 -3.14 -24.49
C PHE A 786 -9.20 -3.70 -23.30
N THR A 787 -8.22 -2.96 -22.78
CA THR A 787 -7.47 -3.32 -21.56
C THR A 787 -8.35 -3.34 -20.31
N LEU A 788 -9.38 -2.48 -20.22
CA LEU A 788 -10.29 -2.43 -19.08
C LEU A 788 -11.06 -3.76 -18.88
N ASN A 789 -11.31 -4.56 -19.94
CA ASN A 789 -11.92 -5.89 -19.84
C ASN A 789 -11.27 -6.78 -18.76
N LEU A 790 -9.96 -6.63 -18.54
CA LEU A 790 -9.18 -7.43 -17.61
C LEU A 790 -9.67 -7.33 -16.15
N HIS A 791 -10.48 -6.32 -15.83
CA HIS A 791 -10.90 -6.00 -14.48
C HIS A 791 -12.42 -6.01 -14.26
N LEU A 792 -13.23 -5.92 -15.32
CA LEU A 792 -14.67 -5.69 -15.17
C LEU A 792 -15.42 -6.99 -14.83
N LEU A 793 -16.22 -6.93 -13.76
CA LEU A 793 -17.00 -8.05 -13.24
C LEU A 793 -18.48 -7.84 -13.57
N GLU A 794 -18.98 -8.50 -14.61
CA GLU A 794 -20.35 -8.34 -15.10
C GLU A 794 -21.29 -9.42 -14.54
N LYS A 795 -22.35 -8.99 -13.87
CA LYS A 795 -23.38 -9.88 -13.32
C LYS A 795 -24.76 -9.25 -13.52
N ASP A 796 -25.63 -9.97 -14.22
CA ASP A 796 -26.98 -9.50 -14.56
C ASP A 796 -26.93 -8.13 -15.27
N ASP A 797 -27.58 -7.11 -14.71
CA ASP A 797 -27.61 -5.73 -15.20
C ASP A 797 -26.59 -4.82 -14.47
N CYS A 798 -25.58 -5.40 -13.84
CA CYS A 798 -24.59 -4.71 -13.04
C CYS A 798 -23.16 -4.99 -13.53
N ILE A 799 -22.30 -3.97 -13.51
CA ILE A 799 -20.85 -4.10 -13.67
C ILE A 799 -20.17 -3.57 -12.42
N PHE A 800 -19.29 -4.40 -11.84
CA PHE A 800 -18.52 -4.07 -10.65
C PHE A 800 -17.04 -3.88 -11.01
N VAL A 801 -16.35 -3.07 -10.21
CA VAL A 801 -14.93 -2.76 -10.36
C VAL A 801 -14.18 -3.19 -9.10
N PRO A 802 -13.06 -3.92 -9.21
CA PRO A 802 -12.19 -4.22 -8.07
C PRO A 802 -11.49 -2.95 -7.59
N GLY A 803 -11.33 -2.81 -6.27
CA GLY A 803 -10.50 -1.74 -5.70
C GLY A 803 -9.01 -2.01 -5.90
N ASP A 804 -8.18 -1.13 -5.35
CA ASP A 804 -6.72 -1.28 -5.41
C ASP A 804 -6.29 -2.62 -4.79
N SER A 805 -5.22 -3.21 -5.33
CA SER A 805 -4.77 -4.59 -5.07
C SER A 805 -5.70 -5.71 -5.57
N CYS A 806 -6.89 -5.38 -6.09
CA CYS A 806 -7.83 -6.30 -6.72
C CYS A 806 -8.32 -7.47 -5.86
N PHE A 807 -8.19 -7.41 -4.53
CA PHE A 807 -8.71 -8.48 -3.66
C PHE A 807 -10.22 -8.40 -3.47
N ARG A 808 -10.80 -7.19 -3.45
CA ARG A 808 -12.23 -6.97 -3.24
C ARG A 808 -12.76 -5.88 -4.17
N LEU A 809 -14.07 -5.82 -4.32
CA LEU A 809 -14.76 -4.75 -5.03
C LEU A 809 -14.59 -3.41 -4.29
N SER A 810 -14.68 -2.32 -5.05
CA SER A 810 -14.74 -0.96 -4.52
C SER A 810 -15.80 -0.14 -5.25
N GLY A 811 -16.57 0.63 -4.49
CA GLY A 811 -17.57 1.56 -4.99
C GLY A 811 -17.11 3.02 -5.10
N ASP A 812 -15.92 3.36 -4.60
CA ASP A 812 -15.48 4.76 -4.48
C ASP A 812 -14.96 5.38 -5.79
N ILE A 813 -14.57 6.66 -5.73
CA ILE A 813 -14.02 7.40 -6.87
C ILE A 813 -12.59 6.99 -7.16
N MET A 814 -11.76 6.88 -6.12
CA MET A 814 -10.32 6.65 -6.25
C MET A 814 -9.99 5.35 -7.00
N SER A 815 -10.64 4.26 -6.58
CA SER A 815 -10.30 2.87 -6.94
C SER A 815 -11.46 2.12 -7.61
N GLY A 816 -12.70 2.58 -7.41
CA GLY A 816 -13.90 1.78 -7.67
C GLY A 816 -14.80 2.25 -8.82
N SER A 817 -16.03 1.72 -8.79
CA SER A 817 -17.04 1.91 -9.85
C SER A 817 -17.45 3.37 -10.05
N SER A 818 -17.42 4.22 -9.01
CA SER A 818 -17.84 5.63 -9.14
C SER A 818 -16.88 6.43 -10.02
N GLY A 819 -15.57 6.16 -9.92
CA GLY A 819 -14.56 6.78 -10.77
C GLY A 819 -14.76 6.41 -12.24
N LEU A 820 -14.99 5.12 -12.52
CA LEU A 820 -15.24 4.65 -13.88
C LEU A 820 -16.56 5.18 -14.45
N LEU A 821 -17.61 5.26 -13.64
CA LEU A 821 -18.90 5.81 -14.07
C LEU A 821 -18.77 7.26 -14.55
N LEU A 822 -18.01 8.08 -13.81
CA LEU A 822 -17.72 9.47 -14.18
C LEU A 822 -16.90 9.55 -15.47
N THR A 823 -15.85 8.74 -15.62
CA THR A 823 -15.02 8.70 -16.83
C THR A 823 -15.80 8.26 -18.06
N VAL A 824 -16.64 7.23 -17.96
CA VAL A 824 -17.48 6.78 -19.08
C VAL A 824 -18.50 7.87 -19.46
N HIS A 825 -19.05 8.56 -18.47
CA HIS A 825 -19.93 9.69 -18.74
C HIS A 825 -19.21 10.83 -19.46
N ASP A 826 -17.98 11.14 -19.08
CA ASP A 826 -17.17 12.16 -19.74
C ASP A 826 -16.92 11.85 -21.22
N ILE A 827 -16.62 10.59 -21.54
CA ILE A 827 -16.43 10.14 -22.93
C ILE A 827 -17.72 10.31 -23.74
N LEU A 828 -18.88 9.94 -23.18
CA LEU A 828 -20.18 10.05 -23.85
C LEU A 828 -20.56 11.51 -24.17
N GLU A 829 -20.19 12.45 -23.31
CA GLU A 829 -20.53 13.87 -23.46
C GLU A 829 -19.40 14.71 -24.10
N ASN A 830 -18.31 14.07 -24.57
CA ASN A 830 -17.10 14.75 -25.09
C ASN A 830 -16.56 15.85 -24.16
N ARG A 831 -16.56 15.56 -22.85
CA ARG A 831 -16.09 16.44 -21.78
C ARG A 831 -14.98 15.76 -20.98
N ASN A 832 -14.39 16.48 -20.03
CA ASN A 832 -13.37 15.94 -19.12
C ASN A 832 -13.62 16.39 -17.66
N TYR A 833 -13.02 15.64 -16.73
CA TYR A 833 -12.86 15.98 -15.31
C TYR A 833 -14.10 15.95 -14.43
N SER A 834 -15.16 15.21 -14.77
CA SER A 834 -16.32 15.06 -13.88
C SER A 834 -16.02 14.33 -12.57
N TRP A 835 -14.81 13.80 -12.40
CA TRP A 835 -14.32 13.23 -11.16
C TRP A 835 -13.67 14.26 -10.22
N LEU A 836 -13.36 15.48 -10.68
CA LEU A 836 -12.91 16.57 -9.81
C LEU A 836 -14.12 17.15 -9.05
N PRO A 837 -14.10 17.22 -7.70
CA PRO A 837 -15.16 17.84 -6.90
C PRO A 837 -15.03 19.36 -6.91
N LEU A 838 -15.10 19.94 -8.11
CA LEU A 838 -15.02 21.37 -8.37
C LEU A 838 -16.30 21.85 -9.05
N LEU A 839 -16.74 23.05 -8.69
CA LEU A 839 -17.82 23.78 -9.34
C LEU A 839 -17.28 24.51 -10.58
N ASN A 840 -18.13 24.71 -11.60
CA ASN A 840 -17.80 25.50 -12.79
C ASN A 840 -16.55 25.01 -13.54
N LEU A 841 -16.43 23.70 -13.80
CA LEU A 841 -15.29 23.11 -14.52
C LEU A 841 -15.02 23.79 -15.88
N ASP A 842 -16.05 24.22 -16.60
CA ASP A 842 -15.98 24.97 -17.87
C ASP A 842 -15.33 26.35 -17.74
N LYS A 843 -15.58 27.03 -16.61
CA LYS A 843 -14.95 28.30 -16.31
C LYS A 843 -13.53 28.13 -15.78
N LEU A 844 -13.24 27.04 -15.08
CA LEU A 844 -11.90 26.73 -14.57
C LEU A 844 -10.95 26.24 -15.65
N PHE A 845 -11.39 25.34 -16.53
CA PHE A 845 -10.54 24.60 -17.45
C PHE A 845 -11.09 24.64 -18.88
N ASN A 846 -10.27 25.06 -19.85
CA ASN A 846 -10.61 25.08 -21.28
C ASN A 846 -10.79 23.68 -21.84
N SER A 847 -10.05 22.70 -21.32
CA SER A 847 -10.12 21.29 -21.74
C SER A 847 -11.32 20.53 -21.15
N SER A 848 -12.14 21.15 -20.29
CA SER A 848 -13.29 20.47 -19.68
C SER A 848 -14.45 20.23 -20.65
N ASN A 849 -14.63 21.07 -21.68
CA ASN A 849 -15.70 20.91 -22.66
C ASN A 849 -15.26 21.40 -24.06
N PHE A 850 -15.09 20.47 -24.99
CA PHE A 850 -14.72 20.77 -26.38
C PHE A 850 -15.95 20.97 -27.27
N ASN A 851 -16.88 21.83 -26.86
CA ASN A 851 -18.07 22.16 -27.66
C ASN A 851 -17.81 23.40 -28.54
N GLY A 852 -17.20 23.18 -29.72
CA GLY A 852 -17.07 24.20 -30.76
C GLY A 852 -16.06 23.81 -31.85
N GLU A 853 -16.56 23.55 -33.07
CA GLU A 853 -15.84 23.31 -34.33
C GLU A 853 -14.83 22.13 -34.43
N LEU A 854 -14.25 21.66 -33.33
CA LEU A 854 -13.27 20.55 -33.30
C LEU A 854 -13.90 19.15 -33.13
N SER A 855 -15.18 19.04 -32.72
CA SER A 855 -15.81 17.80 -32.27
C SER A 855 -16.44 16.90 -33.35
N ASN A 856 -16.47 17.32 -34.62
CA ASN A 856 -17.25 16.65 -35.67
C ASN A 856 -16.63 15.37 -36.27
N LYS A 857 -15.68 14.68 -35.59
CA LYS A 857 -14.97 13.53 -36.20
C LYS A 857 -14.64 12.35 -35.27
N ARG A 858 -15.45 12.04 -34.25
CA ARG A 858 -15.46 10.65 -33.76
C ARG A 858 -16.33 9.82 -34.72
N PRO A 859 -15.82 8.74 -35.34
CA PRO A 859 -16.71 7.79 -36.00
C PRO A 859 -17.70 7.30 -34.94
N GLU A 860 -18.99 7.30 -35.25
CA GLU A 860 -20.05 6.84 -34.35
C GLU A 860 -19.65 5.47 -33.77
N LEU A 861 -19.22 5.45 -32.50
CA LEU A 861 -19.17 4.22 -31.71
C LEU A 861 -20.63 3.85 -31.49
N SER A 862 -21.12 3.01 -32.40
CA SER A 862 -22.52 2.70 -32.71
C SER A 862 -23.52 3.01 -31.59
N ILE A 863 -24.26 4.11 -31.76
CA ILE A 863 -25.59 4.29 -31.20
C ILE A 863 -26.53 3.43 -32.05
N LEU A 864 -26.57 2.12 -31.83
CA LEU A 864 -27.62 1.29 -32.38
C LEU A 864 -28.67 1.05 -31.31
N GLY A 865 -29.69 1.92 -31.32
CA GLY A 865 -30.97 1.64 -30.70
C GLY A 865 -31.72 0.59 -31.52
N GLY A 866 -32.22 -0.44 -30.84
CA GLY A 866 -33.02 -1.52 -31.39
C GLY A 866 -33.25 -2.60 -30.34
#